data_AF-A0A165CW78-F1
#
_entry.id   AF-A0A165CW78-F1
#
_cell.length_a   1.000
_cell.length_b   1.000
_cell.length_c   1.000
_cell.angle_alpha   90.00
_cell.angle_beta   90.00
_cell.angle_gamma   90.00
#
_symmetry.space_group_name_H-M   'P 1'
#
loop_
_entity.id
_entity.type
_entity.pdbx_description
1 polymer ?
#
loop_
_entity_poly.entity_id
_entity_poly.type
_entity_poly.pdbx_seq_one_letter_code
_entity_poly.pdbx_strand_id
1 'polypeptide(L)'
;MSSTSLEVTPEDEVSTTSTNLRATSASIPYKRSSDGVSGSSRKRSKTHDSYLMEAVIAAEEVRKILPKAAKAMEVIKKELLFPKSDGTKISYPPGPKIRIRVDVPAHGGQPSTRLVIPIPRIWTVGQLINEIAHLRHMIEETFSLHLSDGSQLSPEYLMEDFIDIAGVLHVKNKLQEKSLAKNQNVLLLWQRAVDLALERKMDWNEAQRRFLDARLNTPDNIGEEKEMLFSSYNIRYAEFSDLYKKALDALSSPSEFAKPSVWPNEQRRKSRLLCLRPAGAKGLPLCTLHDIFRRFVLAIKEPFPELSVPAICAAASLCDQMGEPYQSEKDRLSALDDCISELFEKEYQLKPRSEALGGLVDRVMLWQGCLPICLREDKLESGSGNCDVYMQIARDYDLAIKKLRDKPDESVLRFLQLGAPMFLVCMLGPLLFVLGGFYDGQSVVVEPLSDPLFMLKDTTNSRQRNLANLLDALCKSMSQLRNLLRQMVSPTIYPASTPRIYGSCVLYATLEGVTEGSLTFQRQLSFEHHKHSFFAATLSLPERSKIQVLVKLVNEPYGEDVHRLLASHDLAPTLYGCARREGAPTAYVMEHLSPSWVTLFKFSHHEIAGSLGEAVRRSLDHLLKLLEDNSVVHGDLRSNNIMLQVDDQGKPVVLLNGSAKINVIDYDWSGTAGRARYPALRNPTIKDITWPGEPGGIIESEHDRKLVDSWWHRWLRHGSN
;
A
#
# COMPACT_ATOMS: atom_id res chain seq x y z
N MET A 1 -17.88 -10.56 54.34
CA MET A 1 -19.02 -10.55 55.29
C MET A 1 -19.95 -9.45 54.82
N SER A 2 -21.27 -9.65 54.64
CA SER A 2 -22.11 -10.86 54.77
C SER A 2 -23.48 -10.64 54.08
N SER A 3 -24.18 -11.73 53.68
CA SER A 3 -25.65 -11.85 53.43
C SER A 3 -26.35 -10.81 52.51
N THR A 4 -26.99 -11.08 51.37
CA THR A 4 -27.57 -12.30 50.72
C THR A 4 -28.97 -12.75 51.20
N SER A 5 -30.03 -12.34 50.47
CA SER A 5 -31.37 -13.00 50.27
C SER A 5 -32.30 -12.01 49.51
N LEU A 6 -33.06 -12.26 48.42
CA LEU A 6 -33.36 -13.40 47.53
C LEU A 6 -34.66 -14.22 47.82
N GLU A 7 -35.70 -14.00 46.98
CA GLU A 7 -36.99 -14.72 46.74
C GLU A 7 -37.51 -14.26 45.34
N VAL A 8 -38.10 -15.00 44.38
CA VAL A 8 -38.34 -16.45 44.10
C VAL A 8 -39.46 -17.12 44.92
N THR A 9 -40.40 -17.95 44.37
CA THR A 9 -40.67 -18.48 43.00
C THR A 9 -41.95 -17.81 42.38
N PRO A 10 -42.96 -18.41 41.65
CA PRO A 10 -43.19 -19.68 40.87
C PRO A 10 -42.95 -19.51 39.34
N GLU A 11 -42.71 -20.50 38.45
CA GLU A 11 -43.42 -21.74 37.95
C GLU A 11 -44.32 -21.45 36.71
N ASP A 12 -44.34 -22.21 35.59
CA ASP A 12 -43.80 -23.54 35.18
C ASP A 12 -42.99 -23.45 33.85
N GLU A 13 -41.95 -24.25 33.54
CA GLU A 13 -41.92 -25.66 33.05
C GLU A 13 -42.69 -25.91 31.70
N VAL A 14 -42.21 -26.66 30.68
CA VAL A 14 -40.93 -27.36 30.44
C VAL A 14 -40.71 -27.65 28.92
N SER A 15 -39.61 -28.32 28.55
CA SER A 15 -39.37 -29.09 27.30
C SER A 15 -38.67 -28.41 26.09
N THR A 16 -37.38 -28.71 26.01
CA THR A 16 -36.51 -28.83 24.82
C THR A 16 -37.15 -29.42 23.55
N THR A 17 -36.67 -28.99 22.37
CA THR A 17 -36.05 -29.89 21.37
C THR A 17 -35.27 -29.11 20.30
N SER A 18 -34.30 -29.77 19.66
CA SER A 18 -33.40 -29.16 18.67
C SER A 18 -33.51 -29.83 17.31
N THR A 19 -33.75 -29.07 16.24
CA THR A 19 -33.42 -29.51 14.87
C THR A 19 -33.22 -28.33 13.90
N ASN A 20 -32.32 -28.52 12.94
CA ASN A 20 -32.17 -27.64 11.78
C ASN A 20 -33.41 -27.71 10.87
N LEU A 21 -33.71 -26.66 10.11
CA LEU A 21 -33.97 -26.78 8.66
C LEU A 21 -33.96 -25.45 7.89
N ARG A 22 -33.69 -25.61 6.59
CA ARG A 22 -33.58 -24.64 5.48
C ARG A 22 -34.56 -23.47 5.51
N ALA A 23 -34.06 -22.29 5.15
CA ALA A 23 -34.90 -21.24 4.57
C ALA A 23 -35.45 -21.67 3.19
N THR A 24 -36.72 -21.36 2.94
CA THR A 24 -37.38 -21.48 1.63
C THR A 24 -37.91 -20.13 1.19
N SER A 25 -37.92 -19.90 -0.13
CA SER A 25 -38.39 -18.66 -0.74
C SER A 25 -39.91 -18.56 -0.74
N ALA A 26 -40.44 -17.37 -0.43
CA ALA A 26 -41.82 -17.00 -0.69
C ALA A 26 -41.85 -15.58 -1.30
N SER A 27 -42.42 -15.45 -2.49
CA SER A 27 -42.58 -14.18 -3.21
C SER A 27 -44.05 -13.72 -3.16
N ILE A 28 -44.26 -12.41 -3.01
CA ILE A 28 -45.58 -11.78 -2.98
C ILE A 28 -45.73 -10.87 -4.21
N PRO A 29 -46.77 -11.07 -5.05
CA PRO A 29 -47.00 -10.23 -6.22
C PRO A 29 -47.87 -9.01 -5.88
N TYR A 30 -47.73 -7.93 -6.66
CA TYR A 30 -48.69 -6.82 -6.65
C TYR A 30 -49.21 -6.55 -8.08
N LYS A 31 -50.51 -6.25 -8.20
CA LYS A 31 -51.22 -6.18 -9.48
C LYS A 31 -52.31 -5.11 -9.44
N ARG A 32 -52.23 -4.11 -10.32
CA ARG A 32 -53.25 -3.12 -10.77
C ARG A 32 -52.52 -2.04 -11.59
N SER A 33 -53.12 -1.31 -12.53
CA SER A 33 -54.25 -1.49 -13.46
C SER A 33 -54.23 -0.25 -14.38
N SER A 34 -54.74 -0.33 -15.61
CA SER A 34 -54.54 0.72 -16.63
C SER A 34 -55.66 1.79 -16.69
N ASP A 35 -55.49 2.71 -17.67
CA ASP A 35 -56.47 3.69 -18.18
C ASP A 35 -56.59 4.97 -17.29
N GLY A 36 -56.50 6.21 -17.78
CA GLY A 36 -56.21 6.82 -19.10
C GLY A 36 -56.36 8.37 -18.98
N VAL A 37 -56.11 9.28 -19.94
CA VAL A 37 -55.62 9.25 -21.35
C VAL A 37 -54.96 10.62 -21.66
N SER A 38 -54.23 10.75 -22.78
CA SER A 38 -53.81 11.99 -23.49
C SER A 38 -52.47 12.68 -23.14
N GLY A 39 -51.57 12.78 -24.14
CA GLY A 39 -51.30 14.12 -24.68
C GLY A 39 -49.94 14.84 -24.52
N SER A 40 -48.77 14.18 -24.50
CA SER A 40 -47.50 14.88 -24.86
C SER A 40 -46.36 13.95 -25.29
N SER A 41 -45.61 14.33 -26.32
CA SER A 41 -44.61 13.48 -26.97
C SER A 41 -43.16 13.87 -26.63
N ARG A 42 -42.51 13.09 -25.77
CA ARG A 42 -41.03 13.08 -25.61
C ARG A 42 -40.49 11.65 -25.58
N LYS A 43 -39.42 11.40 -26.35
CA LYS A 43 -38.73 10.10 -26.42
C LYS A 43 -38.08 9.80 -25.06
N ARG A 44 -38.41 8.67 -24.44
CA ARG A 44 -37.60 8.09 -23.35
C ARG A 44 -36.38 7.39 -23.96
N SER A 45 -35.19 7.66 -23.43
CA SER A 45 -34.01 6.83 -23.66
C SER A 45 -34.17 5.46 -22.97
N LYS A 46 -33.54 4.41 -23.51
CA LYS A 46 -33.33 3.16 -22.79
C LYS A 46 -32.39 3.43 -21.59
N THR A 47 -32.64 2.77 -20.45
CA THR A 47 -31.77 2.84 -19.27
C THR A 47 -30.58 1.88 -19.38
N HIS A 48 -29.53 2.18 -18.62
CA HIS A 48 -28.21 1.51 -18.69
C HIS A 48 -28.29 -0.01 -18.41
N ASP A 49 -29.19 -0.42 -17.51
CA ASP A 49 -29.37 -1.82 -17.10
C ASP A 49 -29.80 -2.75 -18.25
N SER A 50 -30.51 -2.22 -19.26
CA SER A 50 -30.90 -3.00 -20.46
C SER A 50 -29.66 -3.49 -21.20
N TYR A 51 -28.66 -2.62 -21.37
CA TYR A 51 -27.43 -2.91 -22.10
C TYR A 51 -26.50 -3.84 -21.30
N LEU A 52 -26.45 -3.69 -19.98
CA LEU A 52 -25.71 -4.61 -19.11
C LEU A 52 -26.28 -6.04 -19.18
N MET A 53 -27.60 -6.19 -19.19
CA MET A 53 -28.24 -7.51 -19.29
C MET A 53 -28.05 -8.14 -20.68
N GLU A 54 -28.17 -7.35 -21.75
CA GLU A 54 -27.91 -7.78 -23.13
C GLU A 54 -26.45 -8.25 -23.32
N ALA A 55 -25.48 -7.51 -22.76
CA ALA A 55 -24.04 -7.86 -22.82
C ALA A 55 -23.67 -9.13 -22.03
N VAL A 56 -24.29 -9.36 -20.87
CA VAL A 56 -24.05 -10.59 -20.07
C VAL A 56 -24.53 -11.84 -20.82
N ILE A 57 -25.69 -11.78 -21.47
CA ILE A 57 -26.25 -12.90 -22.24
C ILE A 57 -25.33 -13.25 -23.43
N ALA A 58 -24.84 -12.23 -24.15
CA ALA A 58 -23.89 -12.43 -25.25
C ALA A 58 -22.58 -13.09 -24.77
N ALA A 59 -22.04 -12.64 -23.64
CA ALA A 59 -20.82 -13.20 -23.05
C ALA A 59 -20.97 -14.68 -22.65
N GLU A 60 -22.14 -15.10 -22.15
CA GLU A 60 -22.39 -16.50 -21.80
C GLU A 60 -22.45 -17.44 -23.02
N GLU A 61 -23.00 -17.01 -24.16
CA GLU A 61 -23.00 -17.84 -25.37
C GLU A 61 -21.61 -18.00 -25.98
N VAL A 62 -20.82 -16.93 -26.05
CA VAL A 62 -19.40 -17.01 -26.48
C VAL A 62 -18.62 -18.02 -25.61
N ARG A 63 -18.87 -18.02 -24.29
CA ARG A 63 -18.26 -18.94 -23.32
C ARG A 63 -18.62 -20.41 -23.55
N LYS A 64 -19.78 -20.71 -24.15
CA LYS A 64 -20.25 -22.08 -24.48
C LYS A 64 -19.63 -22.65 -25.77
N ILE A 65 -19.06 -21.79 -26.62
CA ILE A 65 -18.52 -22.15 -27.95
C ILE A 65 -17.01 -22.41 -27.89
N LEU A 66 -16.24 -21.54 -27.22
CA LEU A 66 -14.78 -21.59 -27.13
C LEU A 66 -14.19 -22.98 -26.80
N PRO A 67 -14.68 -23.74 -25.78
CA PRO A 67 -14.12 -25.05 -25.45
C PRO A 67 -14.33 -26.11 -26.55
N LYS A 68 -15.39 -25.97 -27.36
CA LYS A 68 -15.69 -26.90 -28.46
C LYS A 68 -14.78 -26.64 -29.66
N ALA A 69 -14.51 -25.38 -29.98
CA ALA A 69 -13.54 -24.99 -31.00
C ALA A 69 -12.11 -25.46 -30.66
N ALA A 70 -11.67 -25.23 -29.42
CA ALA A 70 -10.37 -25.68 -28.94
C ALA A 70 -10.21 -27.22 -29.04
N LYS A 71 -11.24 -27.98 -28.64
CA LYS A 71 -11.22 -29.45 -28.72
C LYS A 71 -11.23 -29.98 -30.15
N ALA A 72 -11.86 -29.28 -31.09
CA ALA A 72 -11.78 -29.61 -32.52
C ALA A 72 -10.37 -29.39 -33.10
N MET A 73 -9.70 -28.30 -32.73
CA MET A 73 -8.31 -28.03 -33.16
C MET A 73 -7.31 -29.07 -32.66
N GLU A 74 -7.48 -29.61 -31.45
CA GLU A 74 -6.64 -30.71 -30.93
C GLU A 74 -6.76 -32.00 -31.76
N VAL A 75 -7.98 -32.36 -32.18
CA VAL A 75 -8.19 -33.53 -33.06
C VAL A 75 -7.54 -33.31 -34.42
N ILE A 76 -7.68 -32.11 -35.01
CA ILE A 76 -7.09 -31.75 -36.30
C ILE A 76 -5.55 -31.79 -36.24
N LYS A 77 -4.92 -31.34 -35.15
CA LYS A 77 -3.46 -31.49 -34.95
C LYS A 77 -3.01 -32.94 -34.93
N LYS A 78 -3.78 -33.84 -34.29
CA LYS A 78 -3.40 -35.25 -34.14
C LYS A 78 -3.36 -36.02 -35.46
N GLU A 79 -4.27 -35.76 -36.40
CA GLU A 79 -4.27 -36.44 -37.70
C GLU A 79 -3.23 -35.88 -38.69
N LEU A 80 -2.82 -34.61 -38.55
CA LEU A 80 -1.87 -33.96 -39.48
C LEU A 80 -0.38 -34.25 -39.17
N LEU A 81 -0.07 -34.98 -38.10
CA LEU A 81 1.31 -35.16 -37.62
C LEU A 81 1.96 -36.52 -37.96
N PHE A 82 1.29 -37.41 -38.70
CA PHE A 82 1.84 -38.72 -39.09
C PHE A 82 1.75 -39.03 -40.60
N PRO A 83 2.73 -38.58 -41.40
CA PRO A 83 2.99 -39.21 -42.69
C PRO A 83 3.64 -40.59 -42.45
N LYS A 84 3.02 -41.68 -42.94
CA LYS A 84 3.70 -42.97 -43.04
C LYS A 84 4.74 -42.90 -44.16
N SER A 85 5.91 -43.50 -43.92
CA SER A 85 7.08 -43.38 -44.78
C SER A 85 7.12 -44.44 -45.89
N ASP A 86 6.33 -44.24 -46.94
CA ASP A 86 6.65 -44.72 -48.29
C ASP A 86 6.35 -43.65 -49.35
N GLY A 87 6.94 -43.80 -50.53
CA GLY A 87 6.96 -42.76 -51.56
C GLY A 87 5.71 -42.63 -52.44
N THR A 88 4.57 -43.21 -52.06
CA THR A 88 3.38 -43.24 -52.93
C THR A 88 2.49 -41.98 -52.80
N LYS A 89 2.14 -41.38 -53.96
CA LYS A 89 1.15 -40.28 -54.03
C LYS A 89 -0.26 -40.82 -53.82
N ILE A 90 -0.75 -40.80 -52.58
CA ILE A 90 -2.15 -41.09 -52.26
C ILE A 90 -3.03 -39.91 -52.70
N SER A 91 -3.96 -40.16 -53.62
CA SER A 91 -5.10 -39.26 -53.88
C SER A 91 -6.22 -39.58 -52.89
N TYR A 92 -6.64 -38.60 -52.11
CA TYR A 92 -7.74 -38.78 -51.15
C TYR A 92 -9.10 -38.57 -51.84
N PRO A 93 -10.05 -39.53 -51.75
CA PRO A 93 -11.43 -39.31 -52.17
C PRO A 93 -12.12 -38.27 -51.26
N PRO A 94 -13.21 -37.61 -51.72
CA PRO A 94 -13.85 -36.54 -50.98
C PRO A 94 -14.56 -37.05 -49.71
N GLY A 95 -13.96 -36.76 -48.55
CA GLY A 95 -14.58 -36.99 -47.23
C GLY A 95 -15.81 -36.12 -46.97
N PRO A 96 -16.60 -36.44 -45.92
CA PRO A 96 -17.91 -35.84 -45.69
C PRO A 96 -17.84 -34.35 -45.30
N LYS A 97 -18.75 -33.55 -45.87
CA LYS A 97 -18.94 -32.13 -45.49
C LYS A 97 -19.63 -32.04 -44.13
N ILE A 98 -18.88 -31.74 -43.07
CA ILE A 98 -19.46 -31.38 -41.77
C ILE A 98 -20.31 -30.12 -41.95
N ARG A 99 -21.55 -30.15 -41.46
CA ARG A 99 -22.47 -29.00 -41.42
C ARG A 99 -22.93 -28.81 -39.98
N ILE A 100 -22.54 -27.70 -39.37
CA ILE A 100 -23.14 -27.24 -38.11
C ILE A 100 -24.48 -26.57 -38.46
N ARG A 101 -25.52 -26.84 -37.67
CA ARG A 101 -26.81 -26.14 -37.74
C ARG A 101 -27.00 -25.33 -36.47
N VAL A 102 -27.43 -24.08 -36.61
CA VAL A 102 -27.91 -23.24 -35.52
C VAL A 102 -29.19 -22.58 -36.02
N ASP A 103 -30.31 -22.87 -35.37
CA ASP A 103 -31.59 -22.21 -35.65
C ASP A 103 -31.72 -21.01 -34.69
N VAL A 104 -31.69 -19.80 -35.24
CA VAL A 104 -31.78 -18.56 -34.47
C VAL A 104 -33.25 -18.08 -34.46
N PRO A 105 -33.88 -17.87 -33.28
CA PRO A 105 -35.25 -17.38 -33.21
C PRO A 105 -35.29 -15.89 -33.59
N ALA A 106 -36.19 -15.53 -34.50
CA ALA A 106 -36.39 -14.15 -34.93
C ALA A 106 -37.51 -13.46 -34.13
N HIS A 107 -37.26 -12.25 -33.63
CA HIS A 107 -38.31 -11.32 -33.20
C HIS A 107 -38.67 -10.34 -34.33
N GLY A 108 -39.91 -9.86 -34.36
CA GLY A 108 -40.35 -8.85 -35.35
C GLY A 108 -41.02 -9.38 -36.62
N GLY A 109 -41.47 -10.64 -36.64
CA GLY A 109 -42.36 -11.15 -37.71
C GLY A 109 -41.67 -11.55 -39.03
N GLN A 110 -40.35 -11.51 -39.11
CA GLN A 110 -39.59 -12.11 -40.21
C GLN A 110 -39.23 -13.59 -39.92
N PRO A 111 -39.04 -14.43 -40.96
CA PRO A 111 -38.70 -15.84 -40.78
C PRO A 111 -37.27 -16.03 -40.26
N SER A 112 -37.05 -17.12 -39.51
CA SER A 112 -35.75 -17.46 -38.90
C SER A 112 -34.64 -17.65 -39.95
N THR A 113 -33.55 -16.89 -39.83
CA THR A 113 -32.38 -16.99 -40.72
C THR A 113 -31.59 -18.27 -40.44
N ARG A 114 -31.48 -19.17 -41.42
CA ARG A 114 -30.64 -20.36 -41.32
C ARG A 114 -29.19 -20.02 -41.65
N LEU A 115 -28.31 -20.03 -40.65
CA LEU A 115 -26.88 -20.00 -40.88
C LEU A 115 -26.36 -21.42 -41.18
N VAL A 116 -25.78 -21.62 -42.37
CA VAL A 116 -25.14 -22.87 -42.78
C VAL A 116 -23.70 -22.56 -43.13
N ILE A 117 -22.78 -22.78 -42.19
CA ILE A 117 -21.35 -22.51 -42.38
C ILE A 117 -20.71 -23.69 -43.14
N PRO A 118 -20.19 -23.49 -44.37
CA PRO A 118 -19.32 -24.45 -45.02
C PRO A 118 -17.89 -24.30 -44.47
N ILE A 119 -17.18 -25.42 -44.26
CA ILE A 119 -15.76 -25.40 -43.87
C ILE A 119 -14.92 -26.02 -44.99
N PRO A 120 -14.33 -25.22 -45.90
CA PRO A 120 -13.25 -25.67 -46.78
C PRO A 120 -11.94 -25.84 -45.99
N ARG A 121 -11.03 -26.68 -46.49
CA ARG A 121 -9.84 -27.12 -45.71
C ARG A 121 -8.73 -26.07 -45.54
N ILE A 122 -8.82 -24.90 -46.19
CA ILE A 122 -7.84 -23.82 -46.15
C ILE A 122 -8.60 -22.49 -46.25
N TRP A 123 -8.32 -21.54 -45.34
CA TRP A 123 -8.74 -20.14 -45.48
C TRP A 123 -7.63 -19.32 -46.15
N THR A 124 -7.99 -18.38 -47.02
CA THR A 124 -7.05 -17.41 -47.58
C THR A 124 -6.87 -16.21 -46.66
N VAL A 125 -5.82 -15.43 -46.87
CA VAL A 125 -5.52 -14.22 -46.05
C VAL A 125 -6.70 -13.25 -46.03
N GLY A 126 -7.40 -13.05 -47.16
CA GLY A 126 -8.59 -12.20 -47.22
C GLY A 126 -9.78 -12.72 -46.41
N GLN A 127 -9.91 -14.05 -46.24
CA GLN A 127 -10.95 -14.65 -45.39
C GLN A 127 -10.62 -14.48 -43.91
N LEU A 128 -9.34 -14.59 -43.52
CA LEU A 128 -8.90 -14.28 -42.17
C LEU A 128 -9.09 -12.78 -41.83
N ILE A 129 -8.81 -11.89 -42.79
CA ILE A 129 -9.07 -10.44 -42.65
C ILE A 129 -10.56 -10.17 -42.45
N ASN A 130 -11.44 -10.80 -43.22
CA ASN A 130 -12.89 -10.64 -43.06
C ASN A 130 -13.38 -11.16 -41.69
N GLU A 131 -12.85 -12.28 -41.19
CA GLU A 131 -13.26 -12.79 -39.87
C GLU A 131 -12.70 -11.92 -38.72
N ILE A 132 -11.50 -11.36 -38.87
CA ILE A 132 -10.96 -10.36 -37.95
C ILE A 132 -11.80 -9.07 -37.99
N ALA A 133 -12.27 -8.65 -39.17
CA ALA A 133 -13.22 -7.53 -39.30
C ALA A 133 -14.59 -7.84 -38.67
N HIS A 134 -15.05 -9.09 -38.73
CA HIS A 134 -16.31 -9.51 -38.12
C HIS A 134 -16.21 -9.61 -36.59
N LEU A 135 -15.06 -10.07 -36.06
CA LEU A 135 -14.74 -10.04 -34.63
C LEU A 135 -14.55 -8.61 -34.13
N ARG A 136 -13.89 -7.75 -34.91
CA ARG A 136 -13.79 -6.31 -34.66
C ARG A 136 -15.18 -5.69 -34.52
N HIS A 137 -16.09 -5.90 -35.48
CA HIS A 137 -17.44 -5.33 -35.43
C HIS A 137 -18.25 -5.82 -34.22
N MET A 138 -18.14 -7.11 -33.84
CA MET A 138 -18.75 -7.64 -32.61
C MET A 138 -18.18 -7.01 -31.33
N ILE A 139 -16.87 -6.73 -31.32
CA ILE A 139 -16.18 -6.11 -30.17
C ILE A 139 -16.53 -4.61 -30.08
N GLU A 140 -16.61 -3.91 -31.21
CA GLU A 140 -17.06 -2.51 -31.31
C GLU A 140 -18.50 -2.33 -30.78
N GLU A 141 -19.43 -3.24 -31.12
CA GLU A 141 -20.78 -3.25 -30.52
C GLU A 141 -20.77 -3.52 -29.00
N THR A 142 -19.79 -4.27 -28.49
CA THR A 142 -19.72 -4.70 -27.09
C THR A 142 -19.00 -3.71 -26.16
N PHE A 143 -18.14 -2.82 -26.69
CA PHE A 143 -17.23 -1.98 -25.88
C PHE A 143 -17.63 -0.50 -25.71
N SER A 144 -18.91 -0.14 -25.92
CA SER A 144 -19.42 1.24 -25.87
C SER A 144 -19.50 1.87 -24.46
N LEU A 145 -18.38 1.98 -23.75
CA LEU A 145 -18.24 2.79 -22.53
C LEU A 145 -18.25 4.28 -22.89
N HIS A 146 -19.26 5.00 -22.39
CA HIS A 146 -19.41 6.44 -22.66
C HIS A 146 -18.68 7.28 -21.61
N LEU A 147 -17.78 8.17 -22.05
CA LEU A 147 -17.24 9.25 -21.21
C LEU A 147 -18.21 10.44 -21.17
N SER A 148 -18.21 11.18 -20.06
CA SER A 148 -19.22 12.20 -19.76
C SER A 148 -19.08 13.52 -20.54
N ASP A 149 -18.00 13.71 -21.31
CA ASP A 149 -17.81 14.86 -22.21
C ASP A 149 -18.06 14.52 -23.70
N GLY A 150 -18.42 13.28 -24.02
CA GLY A 150 -18.69 12.83 -25.39
C GLY A 150 -17.45 12.56 -26.24
N SER A 151 -16.23 12.71 -25.72
CA SER A 151 -15.03 12.21 -26.37
C SER A 151 -14.88 10.70 -26.19
N GLN A 152 -14.37 9.98 -27.20
CA GLN A 152 -14.03 8.58 -27.07
C GLN A 152 -12.56 8.43 -26.65
N LEU A 153 -12.31 7.68 -25.58
CA LEU A 153 -11.12 6.83 -25.52
C LEU A 153 -11.37 5.70 -26.53
N SER A 154 -11.03 5.93 -27.80
CA SER A 154 -11.40 4.98 -28.85
C SER A 154 -10.61 3.67 -28.70
N PRO A 155 -11.26 2.50 -28.84
CA PRO A 155 -10.58 1.20 -28.78
C PRO A 155 -9.43 1.08 -29.79
N GLU A 156 -9.49 1.85 -30.89
CA GLU A 156 -8.48 1.95 -31.95
C GLU A 156 -7.05 2.08 -31.39
N TYR A 157 -6.81 3.00 -30.44
CA TYR A 157 -5.46 3.24 -29.89
C TYR A 157 -4.90 2.06 -29.06
N LEU A 158 -5.76 1.17 -28.56
CA LEU A 158 -5.34 -0.09 -27.94
C LEU A 158 -5.37 -1.26 -28.94
N MET A 159 -6.18 -1.17 -30.00
CA MET A 159 -6.36 -2.23 -30.99
C MET A 159 -5.30 -2.22 -32.09
N GLU A 160 -4.77 -1.09 -32.52
CA GLU A 160 -3.69 -1.07 -33.52
C GLU A 160 -2.42 -1.75 -32.97
N ASP A 161 -2.04 -1.45 -31.72
CA ASP A 161 -0.99 -2.17 -31.00
C ASP A 161 -1.31 -3.67 -30.84
N PHE A 162 -2.55 -4.02 -30.47
CA PHE A 162 -2.96 -5.42 -30.32
C PHE A 162 -2.99 -6.21 -31.63
N ILE A 163 -3.22 -5.55 -32.77
CA ILE A 163 -3.13 -6.16 -34.10
C ILE A 163 -1.68 -6.47 -34.45
N ASP A 164 -0.71 -5.64 -34.05
CA ASP A 164 0.72 -5.90 -34.25
C ASP A 164 1.27 -7.01 -33.34
N ILE A 165 0.59 -7.31 -32.22
CA ILE A 165 0.85 -8.51 -31.40
C ILE A 165 0.49 -9.81 -32.15
N ALA A 166 -0.43 -9.80 -33.12
CA ALA A 166 -0.58 -10.92 -34.06
C ALA A 166 0.67 -11.07 -34.94
N GLY A 167 1.40 -9.99 -35.23
CA GLY A 167 2.74 -10.00 -35.80
C GLY A 167 3.76 -10.73 -34.93
N VAL A 168 3.75 -10.52 -33.60
CA VAL A 168 4.58 -11.28 -32.64
C VAL A 168 4.26 -12.79 -32.67
N LEU A 169 3.01 -13.18 -32.88
CA LEU A 169 2.64 -14.59 -33.05
C LEU A 169 3.02 -15.14 -34.45
N HIS A 170 3.03 -14.30 -35.50
CA HIS A 170 3.56 -14.65 -36.82
C HIS A 170 5.07 -14.87 -36.81
N VAL A 171 5.81 -14.11 -36.01
CA VAL A 171 7.26 -14.25 -35.76
C VAL A 171 7.61 -15.64 -35.22
N LYS A 172 6.81 -16.18 -34.30
CA LYS A 172 6.92 -17.56 -33.77
C LYS A 172 6.87 -18.64 -34.86
N ASN A 173 6.16 -18.38 -35.97
CA ASN A 173 6.08 -19.29 -37.12
C ASN A 173 7.22 -19.10 -38.13
N LYS A 174 7.81 -17.90 -38.24
CA LYS A 174 8.96 -17.62 -39.13
C LYS A 174 10.31 -18.04 -38.54
N LEU A 175 10.48 -18.02 -37.21
CA LEU A 175 11.77 -18.25 -36.55
C LEU A 175 12.07 -19.75 -36.26
N GLN A 176 11.89 -20.62 -37.25
CA GLN A 176 12.18 -22.07 -37.12
C GLN A 176 13.66 -22.45 -37.37
N GLU A 177 14.59 -21.49 -37.33
CA GLU A 177 16.03 -21.76 -37.46
C GLU A 177 16.64 -22.23 -36.12
N LYS A 178 17.50 -23.27 -36.15
CA LYS A 178 18.09 -23.90 -34.94
C LYS A 178 18.92 -22.97 -34.05
N SER A 179 19.37 -21.84 -34.58
CA SER A 179 20.16 -20.83 -33.86
C SER A 179 19.38 -20.12 -32.75
N LEU A 180 18.04 -20.16 -32.75
CA LEU A 180 17.22 -19.20 -32.02
C LEU A 180 16.50 -19.70 -30.76
N ALA A 181 16.85 -20.89 -30.25
CA ALA A 181 16.19 -21.53 -29.11
C ALA A 181 16.08 -20.62 -27.87
N LYS A 182 17.07 -19.76 -27.60
CA LYS A 182 17.07 -18.78 -26.49
C LYS A 182 15.84 -17.87 -26.48
N ASN A 183 15.31 -17.50 -27.64
CA ASN A 183 14.20 -16.54 -27.79
C ASN A 183 12.81 -17.19 -27.82
N GLN A 184 12.72 -18.53 -27.95
CA GLN A 184 11.43 -19.23 -27.89
C GLN A 184 10.77 -19.08 -26.51
N ASN A 185 11.58 -19.05 -25.44
CA ASN A 185 11.12 -18.76 -24.09
C ASN A 185 10.58 -17.33 -23.96
N VAL A 186 11.28 -16.34 -24.53
CA VAL A 186 10.83 -14.93 -24.54
C VAL A 186 9.47 -14.79 -25.21
N LEU A 187 9.30 -15.36 -26.41
CA LEU A 187 8.02 -15.33 -27.14
C LEU A 187 6.89 -16.05 -26.37
N LEU A 188 7.20 -17.07 -25.56
CA LEU A 188 6.22 -17.72 -24.68
C LEU A 188 5.82 -16.85 -23.48
N LEU A 189 6.77 -16.08 -22.91
CA LEU A 189 6.47 -15.10 -21.86
C LEU A 189 5.63 -13.94 -22.41
N TRP A 190 6.00 -13.43 -23.60
CA TRP A 190 5.23 -12.39 -24.30
C TRP A 190 3.80 -12.86 -24.59
N GLN A 191 3.63 -14.07 -25.13
CA GLN A 191 2.31 -14.65 -25.36
C GLN A 191 1.51 -14.74 -24.04
N ARG A 192 2.09 -15.26 -22.95
CA ARG A 192 1.41 -15.34 -21.65
C ARG A 192 1.01 -13.99 -21.07
N ALA A 193 1.80 -12.95 -21.28
CA ALA A 193 1.45 -11.59 -20.85
C ALA A 193 0.21 -11.09 -21.60
N VAL A 194 0.15 -11.32 -22.92
CA VAL A 194 -0.98 -10.94 -23.77
C VAL A 194 -2.23 -11.75 -23.42
N ASP A 195 -2.10 -13.07 -23.22
CA ASP A 195 -3.19 -13.94 -22.80
C ASP A 195 -3.81 -13.44 -21.46
N LEU A 196 -2.97 -13.14 -20.45
CA LEU A 196 -3.42 -12.61 -19.15
C LEU A 196 -4.05 -11.20 -19.26
N ALA A 197 -3.60 -10.38 -20.20
CA ALA A 197 -4.17 -9.06 -20.47
C ALA A 197 -5.56 -9.16 -21.12
N LEU A 198 -5.73 -10.09 -22.08
CA LEU A 198 -7.02 -10.41 -22.70
C LEU A 198 -8.02 -11.02 -21.70
N GLU A 199 -7.54 -11.81 -20.73
CA GLU A 199 -8.33 -12.29 -19.60
C GLU A 199 -8.74 -11.18 -18.60
N ARG A 200 -8.31 -9.93 -18.81
CA ARG A 200 -8.56 -8.75 -17.95
C ARG A 200 -8.12 -8.90 -16.49
N LYS A 201 -7.13 -9.76 -16.21
CA LYS A 201 -6.58 -9.94 -14.86
C LYS A 201 -5.71 -8.74 -14.48
N MET A 202 -6.01 -8.07 -13.38
CA MET A 202 -5.25 -6.90 -12.89
C MET A 202 -4.43 -7.19 -11.62
N ASP A 203 -4.50 -8.43 -11.14
CA ASP A 203 -3.95 -8.96 -9.89
C ASP A 203 -2.62 -9.71 -10.08
N TRP A 204 -1.83 -9.32 -11.10
CA TRP A 204 -0.60 -10.03 -11.48
C TRP A 204 0.44 -10.04 -10.37
N ASN A 205 0.86 -11.26 -9.98
CA ASN A 205 1.98 -11.46 -9.08
C ASN A 205 3.33 -11.10 -9.74
N GLU A 206 4.40 -11.07 -8.95
CA GLU A 206 5.72 -10.64 -9.44
C GLU A 206 6.26 -11.53 -10.57
N ALA A 207 6.04 -12.85 -10.50
CA ALA A 207 6.49 -13.77 -11.54
C ALA A 207 5.75 -13.56 -12.87
N GLN A 208 4.46 -13.19 -12.83
CA GLN A 208 3.69 -12.78 -14.01
C GLN A 208 4.16 -11.41 -14.54
N ARG A 209 4.39 -10.44 -13.65
CA ARG A 209 4.87 -9.09 -14.07
C ARG A 209 6.20 -9.15 -14.81
N ARG A 210 7.12 -10.03 -14.41
CA ARG A 210 8.40 -10.30 -15.13
C ARG A 210 8.22 -10.74 -16.59
N PHE A 211 7.03 -11.19 -17.01
CA PHE A 211 6.75 -11.48 -18.43
C PHE A 211 6.85 -10.20 -19.28
N LEU A 212 6.42 -9.06 -18.74
CA LEU A 212 6.45 -7.74 -19.38
C LEU A 212 7.88 -7.21 -19.54
N ASP A 213 8.83 -7.71 -18.74
CA ASP A 213 10.23 -7.28 -18.77
C ASP A 213 11.11 -8.13 -19.71
N ALA A 214 10.59 -9.26 -20.22
CA ALA A 214 11.31 -10.10 -21.15
C ALA A 214 11.59 -9.36 -22.48
N ARG A 215 12.77 -9.55 -23.08
CA ARG A 215 13.18 -8.99 -24.37
C ARG A 215 13.89 -10.05 -25.22
N LEU A 216 13.75 -9.94 -26.54
CA LEU A 216 14.43 -10.80 -27.50
C LEU A 216 15.93 -10.50 -27.49
N ASN A 217 16.76 -11.53 -27.44
CA ASN A 217 18.20 -11.40 -27.59
C ASN A 217 18.55 -11.38 -29.07
N THR A 218 19.25 -10.34 -29.53
CA THR A 218 19.93 -10.31 -30.84
C THR A 218 21.15 -11.25 -30.76
N PRO A 219 21.24 -12.33 -31.56
CA PRO A 219 22.44 -13.15 -31.61
C PRO A 219 23.54 -12.49 -32.45
N ASP A 220 24.80 -12.74 -32.10
CA ASP A 220 25.95 -12.27 -32.88
C ASP A 220 25.92 -12.81 -34.31
N ASN A 221 26.38 -12.01 -35.28
CA ASN A 221 26.44 -12.34 -36.71
C ASN A 221 25.08 -12.66 -37.39
N ILE A 222 23.96 -12.10 -36.92
CA ILE A 222 22.78 -11.93 -37.79
C ILE A 222 22.97 -10.69 -38.68
N GLY A 223 22.52 -10.73 -39.93
CA GLY A 223 22.58 -9.58 -40.83
C GLY A 223 21.64 -8.44 -40.40
N GLU A 224 21.98 -7.21 -40.79
CA GLU A 224 21.34 -5.95 -40.35
C GLU A 224 19.79 -5.97 -40.45
N GLU A 225 19.22 -6.56 -41.50
CA GLU A 225 17.76 -6.71 -41.64
C GLU A 225 17.13 -7.50 -40.48
N LYS A 226 17.78 -8.59 -40.03
CA LYS A 226 17.31 -9.39 -38.89
C LYS A 226 17.50 -8.61 -37.57
N GLU A 227 18.56 -7.82 -37.44
CA GLU A 227 18.81 -6.99 -36.24
C GLU A 227 17.81 -5.83 -36.09
N MET A 228 17.55 -5.08 -37.17
CA MET A 228 16.49 -4.06 -37.20
C MET A 228 15.12 -4.66 -36.87
N LEU A 229 14.83 -5.86 -37.38
CA LEU A 229 13.57 -6.55 -37.14
C LEU A 229 13.41 -7.01 -35.68
N PHE A 230 14.48 -7.50 -35.03
CA PHE A 230 14.43 -7.86 -33.61
C PHE A 230 14.32 -6.63 -32.72
N SER A 231 14.96 -5.53 -33.12
CA SER A 231 14.87 -4.24 -32.44
C SER A 231 13.45 -3.67 -32.49
N SER A 232 12.79 -3.69 -33.65
CA SER A 232 11.41 -3.17 -33.78
C SER A 232 10.39 -3.98 -32.97
N TYR A 233 10.52 -5.31 -32.89
CA TYR A 233 9.68 -6.11 -31.99
C TYR A 233 9.95 -5.84 -30.51
N ASN A 234 11.22 -5.62 -30.12
CA ASN A 234 11.57 -5.24 -28.75
C ASN A 234 11.02 -3.86 -28.36
N ILE A 235 10.96 -2.91 -29.30
CA ILE A 235 10.35 -1.59 -29.10
C ILE A 235 8.83 -1.73 -28.91
N ARG A 236 8.13 -2.39 -29.84
CA ARG A 236 6.66 -2.58 -29.78
C ARG A 236 6.21 -3.34 -28.53
N TYR A 237 6.96 -4.37 -28.13
CA TYR A 237 6.66 -5.05 -26.87
C TYR A 237 7.01 -4.21 -25.64
N ALA A 238 7.97 -3.28 -25.72
CA ALA A 238 8.20 -2.31 -24.65
C ALA A 238 7.06 -1.30 -24.53
N GLU A 239 6.50 -0.83 -25.64
CA GLU A 239 5.34 0.08 -25.68
C GLU A 239 4.11 -0.59 -25.04
N PHE A 240 3.75 -1.81 -25.46
CA PHE A 240 2.73 -2.64 -24.80
C PHE A 240 3.05 -2.88 -23.32
N SER A 241 4.28 -3.26 -22.99
CA SER A 241 4.75 -3.54 -21.62
C SER A 241 4.54 -2.34 -20.70
N ASP A 242 4.93 -1.15 -21.14
CA ASP A 242 4.88 0.06 -20.31
C ASP A 242 3.48 0.66 -20.24
N LEU A 243 2.64 0.52 -21.28
CA LEU A 243 1.21 0.81 -21.20
C LEU A 243 0.50 -0.15 -20.23
N TYR A 244 0.76 -1.45 -20.33
CA TYR A 244 0.12 -2.44 -19.47
C TYR A 244 0.62 -2.39 -18.02
N LYS A 245 1.89 -2.05 -17.78
CA LYS A 245 2.40 -1.71 -16.44
C LYS A 245 1.67 -0.53 -15.82
N LYS A 246 1.44 0.55 -16.59
CA LYS A 246 0.64 1.70 -16.12
C LYS A 246 -0.77 1.25 -15.73
N ALA A 247 -1.44 0.42 -16.52
CA ALA A 247 -2.76 -0.14 -16.16
C ALA A 247 -2.70 -1.05 -14.91
N LEU A 248 -1.68 -1.90 -14.77
CA LEU A 248 -1.48 -2.78 -13.62
C LEU A 248 -1.16 -2.04 -12.31
N ASP A 249 -0.66 -0.80 -12.38
CA ASP A 249 -0.35 0.04 -11.21
C ASP A 249 -1.32 1.22 -11.01
N ALA A 250 -2.12 1.57 -12.02
CA ALA A 250 -3.23 2.53 -11.93
C ALA A 250 -4.31 2.01 -10.97
N LEU A 251 -4.68 2.84 -9.98
CA LEU A 251 -5.82 2.60 -9.11
C LEU A 251 -7.09 3.18 -9.73
N SER A 252 -8.25 2.80 -9.21
CA SER A 252 -9.54 3.39 -9.56
C SER A 252 -9.58 4.92 -9.33
N SER A 253 -10.59 5.61 -9.89
CA SER A 253 -10.83 7.03 -9.60
C SER A 253 -11.08 7.25 -8.09
N PRO A 254 -10.93 8.45 -7.53
CA PRO A 254 -10.98 8.66 -6.09
C PRO A 254 -12.29 8.19 -5.45
N SER A 255 -13.44 8.54 -6.04
CA SER A 255 -14.76 8.11 -5.56
C SER A 255 -15.00 6.61 -5.70
N GLU A 256 -14.49 5.97 -6.75
CA GLU A 256 -14.61 4.51 -6.93
C GLU A 256 -13.69 3.76 -5.96
N PHE A 257 -12.43 4.19 -5.85
CA PHE A 257 -11.45 3.69 -4.88
C PHE A 257 -12.02 3.77 -3.46
N ALA A 258 -12.65 4.90 -3.10
CA ALA A 258 -13.22 5.14 -1.78
C ALA A 258 -14.37 4.20 -1.37
N LYS A 259 -14.96 3.42 -2.29
CA LYS A 259 -16.06 2.51 -1.95
C LYS A 259 -15.59 1.37 -1.04
N PRO A 260 -16.37 0.97 -0.01
CA PRO A 260 -16.04 -0.16 0.86
C PRO A 260 -15.81 -1.50 0.14
N SER A 261 -16.37 -1.69 -1.05
CA SER A 261 -16.16 -2.86 -1.91
C SER A 261 -14.86 -2.84 -2.71
N VAL A 262 -14.23 -1.67 -2.87
CA VAL A 262 -13.11 -1.43 -3.82
C VAL A 262 -11.78 -1.28 -3.09
N TRP A 263 -11.63 -0.33 -2.16
CA TRP A 263 -10.34 -0.10 -1.49
C TRP A 263 -9.70 -1.35 -0.84
N PRO A 264 -10.45 -2.33 -0.26
CA PRO A 264 -9.80 -3.51 0.33
C PRO A 264 -9.09 -4.39 -0.72
N ASN A 265 -9.50 -4.34 -1.98
CA ASN A 265 -8.84 -5.00 -3.10
C ASN A 265 -7.66 -4.16 -3.61
N GLU A 266 -7.88 -2.86 -3.82
CA GLU A 266 -6.84 -1.93 -4.29
C GLU A 266 -5.64 -1.89 -3.34
N GLN A 267 -5.87 -1.85 -2.03
CA GLN A 267 -4.81 -1.83 -1.01
C GLN A 267 -4.06 -3.17 -0.84
N ARG A 268 -4.42 -4.21 -1.61
CA ARG A 268 -3.60 -5.42 -1.79
C ARG A 268 -2.63 -5.32 -2.98
N ARG A 269 -2.78 -4.34 -3.88
CA ARG A 269 -1.91 -4.15 -5.06
C ARG A 269 -0.55 -3.54 -4.67
N LYS A 270 0.40 -3.58 -5.59
CA LYS A 270 1.75 -2.99 -5.42
C LYS A 270 1.69 -1.46 -5.24
N SER A 271 0.77 -0.80 -5.92
CA SER A 271 0.55 0.66 -5.89
C SER A 271 -0.33 1.15 -4.72
N ARG A 272 -0.53 0.33 -3.68
CA ARG A 272 -1.28 0.68 -2.46
C ARG A 272 -0.77 1.98 -1.81
N LEU A 273 -1.70 2.78 -1.30
CA LEU A 273 -1.42 4.02 -0.58
C LEU A 273 -1.07 3.72 0.88
N LEU A 274 -0.05 4.35 1.45
CA LEU A 274 0.35 4.16 2.85
C LEU A 274 -0.51 5.04 3.78
N CYS A 275 -1.82 4.78 3.77
CA CYS A 275 -2.85 5.54 4.48
C CYS A 275 -3.44 4.82 5.69
N LEU A 276 -2.68 3.98 6.39
CA LEU A 276 -3.08 3.22 7.60
C LEU A 276 -4.27 2.25 7.43
N ARG A 277 -4.82 2.11 6.22
CA ARG A 277 -6.01 1.30 5.91
C ARG A 277 -5.71 0.33 4.75
N PRO A 278 -5.56 -0.98 5.00
CA PRO A 278 -5.54 -1.65 6.32
C PRO A 278 -4.29 -1.26 7.14
N ALA A 279 -4.25 -1.59 8.43
CA ALA A 279 -3.18 -1.16 9.35
C ALA A 279 -1.73 -1.49 8.88
N GLY A 280 -1.55 -2.52 8.05
CA GLY A 280 -0.27 -2.86 7.41
C GLY A 280 0.10 -2.02 6.17
N ALA A 281 -0.69 -1.01 5.82
CA ALA A 281 -0.41 0.02 4.81
C ALA A 281 0.04 1.31 5.51
N LYS A 282 1.09 1.20 6.33
CA LYS A 282 1.65 2.30 7.14
C LYS A 282 2.98 2.78 6.58
N GLY A 283 3.18 4.09 6.55
CA GLY A 283 4.47 4.75 6.28
C GLY A 283 5.21 5.13 7.57
N LEU A 284 6.21 6.00 7.44
CA LEU A 284 6.74 6.71 8.61
C LEU A 284 5.73 7.78 9.07
N PRO A 285 5.65 8.10 10.38
CA PRO A 285 4.80 9.19 10.85
C PRO A 285 5.18 10.51 10.16
N LEU A 286 4.21 11.29 9.72
CA LEU A 286 4.43 12.51 8.96
C LEU A 286 5.19 13.56 9.77
N CYS A 287 5.04 13.56 11.10
CA CYS A 287 5.84 14.37 12.01
C CYS A 287 7.36 14.07 11.96
N THR A 288 7.78 12.93 11.38
CA THR A 288 9.20 12.59 11.11
C THR A 288 9.65 12.93 9.69
N LEU A 289 8.71 13.15 8.78
CA LEU A 289 8.93 13.37 7.34
C LEU A 289 8.91 14.86 6.97
N HIS A 290 8.11 15.69 7.63
CA HIS A 290 8.16 17.14 7.46
C HIS A 290 7.81 17.89 8.75
N ASP A 291 8.60 18.91 9.09
CA ASP A 291 8.49 19.66 10.35
C ASP A 291 7.14 20.39 10.49
N ILE A 292 6.46 20.68 9.37
CA ILE A 292 5.15 21.35 9.38
C ILE A 292 4.06 20.51 10.07
N PHE A 293 4.08 19.18 9.89
CA PHE A 293 3.08 18.30 10.48
C PHE A 293 3.33 18.13 11.98
N ARG A 294 4.61 18.06 12.38
CA ARG A 294 5.01 18.08 13.79
C ARG A 294 4.53 19.36 14.49
N ARG A 295 4.74 20.53 13.88
CA ARG A 295 4.26 21.82 14.41
C ARG A 295 2.73 21.91 14.50
N PHE A 296 2.03 21.45 13.47
CA PHE A 296 0.56 21.42 13.47
C PHE A 296 0.01 20.57 14.63
N VAL A 297 0.54 19.35 14.81
CA VAL A 297 0.13 18.41 15.88
C VAL A 297 0.45 18.93 17.30
N LEU A 298 1.42 19.84 17.44
CA LEU A 298 1.67 20.58 18.68
C LEU A 298 0.67 21.74 18.86
N ALA A 299 0.50 22.59 17.84
CA ALA A 299 -0.36 23.78 17.89
C ALA A 299 -1.82 23.44 18.24
N ILE A 300 -2.38 22.33 17.73
CA ILE A 300 -3.75 21.89 18.09
C ILE A 300 -3.90 21.41 19.54
N LYS A 301 -2.79 21.17 20.25
CA LYS A 301 -2.73 20.76 21.67
C LYS A 301 -2.34 21.89 22.61
N GLU A 302 -1.77 22.97 22.09
CA GLU A 302 -1.53 24.20 22.86
C GLU A 302 -2.87 24.83 23.28
N PRO A 303 -2.96 25.46 24.47
CA PRO A 303 -4.16 26.21 24.86
C PRO A 303 -4.45 27.33 23.86
N PHE A 304 -5.66 27.34 23.31
CA PHE A 304 -6.06 28.30 22.27
C PHE A 304 -5.90 29.75 22.75
N PRO A 305 -5.07 30.58 22.10
CA PRO A 305 -4.93 31.98 22.45
C PRO A 305 -6.19 32.76 22.04
N GLU A 306 -6.74 33.56 22.95
CA GLU A 306 -8.03 34.27 22.83
C GLU A 306 -8.10 35.36 21.73
N LEU A 307 -7.11 35.41 20.82
CA LEU A 307 -6.85 36.52 19.90
C LEU A 307 -7.05 36.18 18.41
N SER A 308 -7.32 34.92 18.04
CA SER A 308 -7.53 34.55 16.63
C SER A 308 -8.99 34.76 16.18
N VAL A 309 -9.39 36.03 16.08
CA VAL A 309 -10.78 36.44 15.75
C VAL A 309 -11.33 35.76 14.49
N PRO A 310 -10.63 35.65 13.34
CA PRO A 310 -11.18 34.99 12.15
C PRO A 310 -11.50 33.51 12.38
N ALA A 311 -10.65 32.79 13.10
CA ALA A 311 -10.87 31.38 13.42
C ALA A 311 -12.03 31.18 14.41
N ILE A 312 -12.22 32.10 15.36
CA ILE A 312 -13.38 32.13 16.26
C ILE A 312 -14.68 32.34 15.46
N CYS A 313 -14.70 33.33 14.55
CA CYS A 313 -15.86 33.63 13.72
C CYS A 313 -16.21 32.45 12.79
N ALA A 314 -15.23 31.86 12.11
CA ALA A 314 -15.41 30.69 11.26
C ALA A 314 -15.93 29.48 12.06
N ALA A 315 -15.36 29.20 13.24
CA ALA A 315 -15.80 28.10 14.09
C ALA A 315 -17.23 28.29 14.63
N ALA A 316 -17.61 29.52 14.99
CA ALA A 316 -18.99 29.85 15.38
C ALA A 316 -19.96 29.67 14.21
N SER A 317 -19.62 30.18 13.02
CA SER A 317 -20.45 30.04 11.81
C SER A 317 -20.65 28.57 11.42
N LEU A 318 -19.57 27.76 11.42
CA LEU A 318 -19.66 26.32 11.19
C LEU A 318 -20.54 25.62 12.23
N CYS A 319 -20.38 25.93 13.53
CA CYS A 319 -21.19 25.34 14.60
C CYS A 319 -22.69 25.71 14.53
N ASP A 320 -23.01 26.84 13.91
CA ASP A 320 -24.38 27.34 13.75
C ASP A 320 -25.04 26.85 12.44
N GLN A 321 -24.26 26.60 11.38
CA GLN A 321 -24.76 26.13 10.07
C GLN A 321 -24.74 24.60 9.92
N MET A 322 -23.67 23.93 10.35
CA MET A 322 -23.42 22.51 9.97
C MET A 322 -24.30 21.48 10.71
N GLY A 323 -25.26 21.94 11.52
CA GLY A 323 -26.35 21.13 12.07
C GLY A 323 -27.66 21.16 11.27
N GLU A 324 -27.77 22.00 10.24
CA GLU A 324 -29.00 22.13 9.44
C GLU A 324 -29.22 20.95 8.46
N PRO A 325 -30.48 20.54 8.20
CA PRO A 325 -30.80 19.36 7.39
C PRO A 325 -30.79 19.66 5.88
N TYR A 326 -29.60 19.88 5.32
CA TYR A 326 -29.40 20.16 3.90
C TYR A 326 -29.91 19.00 3.00
N GLN A 327 -30.65 19.35 1.94
CA GLN A 327 -31.25 18.37 1.02
C GLN A 327 -30.29 17.86 -0.06
N SER A 328 -29.17 18.54 -0.29
CA SER A 328 -28.13 18.09 -1.22
C SER A 328 -26.72 18.42 -0.71
N GLU A 329 -25.76 17.63 -1.20
CA GLU A 329 -24.33 17.81 -0.97
C GLU A 329 -23.87 19.21 -1.40
N LYS A 330 -24.41 19.71 -2.52
CA LYS A 330 -24.10 21.04 -3.08
C LYS A 330 -24.57 22.18 -2.17
N ASP A 331 -25.79 22.11 -1.65
CA ASP A 331 -26.33 23.18 -0.79
C ASP A 331 -25.54 23.25 0.52
N ARG A 332 -25.19 22.08 1.06
CA ARG A 332 -24.35 21.95 2.25
C ARG A 332 -22.94 22.50 2.03
N LEU A 333 -22.31 22.14 0.91
CA LEU A 333 -20.99 22.62 0.50
C LEU A 333 -20.97 24.13 0.23
N SER A 334 -22.09 24.72 -0.22
CA SER A 334 -22.23 26.19 -0.33
C SER A 334 -22.22 26.87 1.04
N ALA A 335 -23.08 26.42 1.98
CA ALA A 335 -23.14 27.00 3.32
C ALA A 335 -21.84 26.78 4.13
N LEU A 336 -21.15 25.67 3.86
CA LEU A 336 -19.82 25.36 4.38
C LEU A 336 -18.78 26.36 3.84
N ASP A 337 -18.75 26.59 2.52
CA ASP A 337 -17.88 27.60 1.90
C ASP A 337 -18.14 29.01 2.45
N ASP A 338 -19.40 29.40 2.64
CA ASP A 338 -19.75 30.71 3.22
C ASP A 338 -19.14 30.90 4.62
N CYS A 339 -18.97 29.82 5.40
CA CYS A 339 -18.36 29.85 6.73
C CYS A 339 -16.81 29.92 6.71
N ILE A 340 -16.13 29.51 5.64
CA ILE A 340 -14.66 29.40 5.56
C ILE A 340 -14.06 29.94 4.25
N SER A 341 -14.74 30.89 3.62
CA SER A 341 -14.46 31.38 2.25
C SER A 341 -13.05 31.95 2.02
N GLU A 342 -12.36 32.41 3.07
CA GLU A 342 -10.95 32.86 2.97
C GLU A 342 -9.93 31.70 2.85
N LEU A 343 -10.35 30.44 3.08
CA LEU A 343 -9.44 29.29 3.20
C LEU A 343 -9.34 28.44 1.93
N PHE A 344 -10.25 28.59 0.95
CA PHE A 344 -10.34 27.64 -0.17
C PHE A 344 -10.67 28.30 -1.51
N GLU A 345 -9.99 27.84 -2.56
CA GLU A 345 -10.31 28.10 -3.97
C GLU A 345 -11.28 27.04 -4.52
N LYS A 346 -11.84 27.29 -5.70
CA LYS A 346 -12.87 26.46 -6.35
C LYS A 346 -12.40 25.03 -6.68
N GLU A 347 -13.36 24.19 -7.09
CA GLU A 347 -13.19 22.81 -7.54
C GLU A 347 -11.93 22.59 -8.40
N TYR A 348 -11.18 21.53 -8.11
CA TYR A 348 -9.87 21.29 -8.73
C TYR A 348 -9.80 19.96 -9.48
N GLN A 349 -9.67 20.03 -10.80
CA GLN A 349 -9.60 18.84 -11.65
C GLN A 349 -8.19 18.22 -11.64
N LEU A 350 -8.12 16.98 -11.19
CA LEU A 350 -6.93 16.15 -11.15
C LEU A 350 -6.93 15.17 -12.32
N LYS A 351 -6.28 15.53 -13.43
CA LYS A 351 -6.04 14.64 -14.57
C LYS A 351 -4.53 14.53 -14.84
N PRO A 352 -3.84 13.51 -14.28
CA PRO A 352 -2.46 13.21 -14.66
C PRO A 352 -2.39 12.65 -16.08
N ARG A 353 -1.25 12.82 -16.74
CA ARG A 353 -0.92 12.13 -18.01
C ARG A 353 -0.47 10.69 -17.77
N SER A 354 0.04 10.39 -16.56
CA SER A 354 0.47 9.05 -16.15
C SER A 354 -0.66 8.10 -15.74
N GLU A 355 -1.92 8.54 -15.76
CA GLU A 355 -3.10 7.82 -15.24
C GLU A 355 -4.22 7.80 -16.28
N ALA A 356 -4.97 6.70 -16.34
CA ALA A 356 -6.15 6.59 -17.21
C ALA A 356 -7.41 7.26 -16.61
N LEU A 357 -7.41 7.51 -15.29
CA LEU A 357 -8.54 8.05 -14.55
C LEU A 357 -8.13 9.29 -13.77
N GLY A 358 -9.02 10.28 -13.75
CA GLY A 358 -8.87 11.51 -12.98
C GLY A 358 -9.74 11.57 -11.74
N GLY A 359 -9.59 12.67 -11.00
CA GLY A 359 -10.42 13.09 -9.88
C GLY A 359 -10.93 14.51 -10.07
N LEU A 360 -11.93 14.88 -9.28
CA LEU A 360 -12.39 16.24 -9.07
C LEU A 360 -12.45 16.42 -7.55
N VAL A 361 -11.58 17.27 -7.01
CA VAL A 361 -11.55 17.58 -5.58
C VAL A 361 -12.50 18.73 -5.33
N ASP A 362 -13.33 18.63 -4.28
CA ASP A 362 -14.32 19.66 -3.95
C ASP A 362 -13.68 21.04 -3.83
N ARG A 363 -12.58 21.21 -3.08
CA ARG A 363 -11.81 22.46 -3.04
C ARG A 363 -10.29 22.24 -2.92
N VAL A 364 -9.54 23.25 -3.35
CA VAL A 364 -8.06 23.30 -3.24
C VAL A 364 -7.64 24.61 -2.57
N MET A 365 -6.48 24.64 -1.93
CA MET A 365 -5.71 25.88 -1.75
C MET A 365 -4.43 25.76 -2.57
N LEU A 366 -4.22 26.67 -3.53
CA LEU A 366 -3.01 26.74 -4.33
C LEU A 366 -2.01 27.72 -3.71
N TRP A 367 -0.74 27.50 -4.03
CA TRP A 367 0.34 28.46 -3.94
C TRP A 367 0.78 28.83 -5.35
N GLN A 368 0.89 30.14 -5.61
CA GLN A 368 1.18 30.73 -6.93
C GLN A 368 0.27 30.25 -8.07
N GLY A 369 -0.94 29.76 -7.76
CA GLY A 369 -1.92 29.29 -8.75
C GLY A 369 -1.57 27.95 -9.41
N CYS A 370 -0.56 27.22 -8.93
CA CYS A 370 -0.12 25.95 -9.53
C CYS A 370 0.19 24.83 -8.53
N LEU A 371 0.74 25.14 -7.35
CA LEU A 371 1.13 24.14 -6.35
C LEU A 371 -0.01 23.93 -5.34
N PRO A 372 -0.72 22.78 -5.31
CA PRO A 372 -1.67 22.48 -4.24
C PRO A 372 -0.94 22.31 -2.91
N ILE A 373 -1.40 23.04 -1.89
CA ILE A 373 -0.88 22.99 -0.51
C ILE A 373 -1.95 22.56 0.50
N CYS A 374 -3.22 22.66 0.13
CA CYS A 374 -4.33 22.02 0.84
C CYS A 374 -5.33 21.44 -0.16
N LEU A 375 -5.94 20.31 0.17
CA LEU A 375 -7.10 19.73 -0.52
C LEU A 375 -8.27 19.62 0.49
N ARG A 376 -9.52 19.72 0.03
CA ARG A 376 -10.72 19.45 0.82
C ARG A 376 -11.66 18.53 0.04
N GLU A 377 -12.17 17.51 0.72
CA GLU A 377 -13.21 16.60 0.20
C GLU A 377 -14.36 16.58 1.21
N ASP A 378 -15.57 16.83 0.72
CA ASP A 378 -16.78 16.99 1.51
C ASP A 378 -17.75 15.86 1.21
N LYS A 379 -18.38 15.24 2.22
CA LYS A 379 -19.46 14.27 2.02
C LYS A 379 -20.69 14.67 2.82
N LEU A 380 -21.84 14.71 2.14
CA LEU A 380 -23.11 15.20 2.68
C LEU A 380 -23.37 14.69 4.10
N GLU A 381 -23.41 13.37 4.26
CA GLU A 381 -23.60 12.68 5.53
C GLU A 381 -22.82 11.36 5.63
N SER A 382 -22.69 10.81 6.83
CA SER A 382 -22.07 9.49 7.03
C SER A 382 -22.83 8.38 6.28
N GLY A 383 -22.13 7.70 5.35
CA GLY A 383 -22.72 6.68 4.47
C GLY A 383 -23.35 7.22 3.18
N SER A 384 -23.44 8.54 3.00
CA SER A 384 -23.82 9.15 1.72
C SER A 384 -22.80 8.82 0.61
N GLY A 385 -23.26 8.74 -0.63
CA GLY A 385 -22.44 8.37 -1.81
C GLY A 385 -21.90 6.93 -1.84
N ASN A 386 -21.97 6.17 -0.74
CA ASN A 386 -21.26 4.90 -0.53
C ASN A 386 -19.71 5.04 -0.67
N CYS A 387 -19.18 6.22 -0.37
CA CYS A 387 -17.75 6.57 -0.49
C CYS A 387 -17.19 6.99 0.87
N ASP A 388 -15.97 6.55 1.17
CA ASP A 388 -15.25 6.90 2.39
C ASP A 388 -14.35 8.13 2.15
N VAL A 389 -14.69 9.27 2.76
CA VAL A 389 -14.01 10.58 2.55
C VAL A 389 -12.49 10.51 2.75
N TYR A 390 -12.02 9.72 3.72
CA TYR A 390 -10.60 9.55 4.03
C TYR A 390 -9.90 8.76 2.93
N MET A 391 -10.53 7.68 2.43
CA MET A 391 -9.98 6.90 1.32
C MET A 391 -10.02 7.70 0.00
N GLN A 392 -11.02 8.55 -0.20
CA GLN A 392 -11.13 9.41 -1.37
C GLN A 392 -9.98 10.43 -1.41
N ILE A 393 -9.87 11.30 -0.40
CA ILE A 393 -8.88 12.39 -0.39
C ILE A 393 -7.43 11.86 -0.40
N ALA A 394 -7.19 10.65 0.11
CA ALA A 394 -5.89 9.99 0.00
C ALA A 394 -5.52 9.63 -1.45
N ARG A 395 -6.50 9.22 -2.27
CA ARG A 395 -6.32 8.96 -3.72
C ARG A 395 -6.27 10.26 -4.52
N ASP A 396 -6.98 11.32 -4.12
CA ASP A 396 -6.82 12.66 -4.69
C ASP A 396 -5.42 13.23 -4.45
N TYR A 397 -4.86 13.07 -3.25
CA TYR A 397 -3.48 13.45 -2.98
C TYR A 397 -2.49 12.67 -3.88
N ASP A 398 -2.67 11.36 -4.07
CA ASP A 398 -1.86 10.56 -5.00
C ASP A 398 -2.01 11.01 -6.48
N LEU A 399 -3.22 11.37 -6.93
CA LEU A 399 -3.42 11.98 -8.26
C LEU A 399 -2.77 13.37 -8.36
N ALA A 400 -2.78 14.17 -7.30
CA ALA A 400 -2.08 15.47 -7.28
C ALA A 400 -0.56 15.28 -7.42
N ILE A 401 0.03 14.32 -6.72
CA ILE A 401 1.45 13.96 -6.86
C ILE A 401 1.78 13.46 -8.27
N LYS A 402 0.91 12.64 -8.88
CA LYS A 402 1.10 12.16 -10.26
C LYS A 402 1.01 13.31 -11.27
N LYS A 403 0.02 14.20 -11.14
CA LYS A 403 -0.15 15.42 -11.96
C LYS A 403 1.07 16.35 -11.87
N LEU A 404 1.65 16.52 -10.68
CA LEU A 404 2.88 17.30 -10.47
C LEU A 404 4.11 16.63 -11.14
N ARG A 405 4.18 15.30 -11.14
CA ARG A 405 5.30 14.53 -11.71
C ARG A 405 5.29 14.41 -13.24
N ASP A 406 4.17 14.66 -13.92
CA ASP A 406 4.07 14.50 -15.38
C ASP A 406 4.97 15.45 -16.19
N LYS A 407 5.02 16.74 -15.77
CA LYS A 407 5.83 17.80 -16.38
C LYS A 407 6.20 18.86 -15.32
N PRO A 408 7.11 18.54 -14.38
CA PRO A 408 7.48 19.46 -13.33
C PRO A 408 8.38 20.59 -13.85
N ASP A 409 8.05 21.84 -13.50
CA ASP A 409 9.01 22.95 -13.53
C ASP A 409 9.93 22.92 -12.29
N GLU A 410 10.85 23.88 -12.16
CA GLU A 410 11.78 23.93 -11.02
C GLU A 410 11.09 24.08 -9.65
N SER A 411 9.99 24.83 -9.58
CA SER A 411 9.22 25.01 -8.35
C SER A 411 8.49 23.71 -7.97
N VAL A 412 7.93 23.01 -8.97
CA VAL A 412 7.33 21.69 -8.79
C VAL A 412 8.38 20.64 -8.38
N LEU A 413 9.57 20.64 -9.00
CA LEU A 413 10.67 19.75 -8.61
C LEU A 413 11.09 19.99 -7.16
N ARG A 414 11.28 21.25 -6.75
CA ARG A 414 11.63 21.61 -5.36
C ARG A 414 10.53 21.21 -4.38
N PHE A 415 9.26 21.42 -4.74
CA PHE A 415 8.12 20.99 -3.91
C PHE A 415 8.08 19.46 -3.76
N LEU A 416 8.25 18.69 -4.84
CA LEU A 416 8.36 17.22 -4.80
C LEU A 416 9.57 16.74 -3.99
N GLN A 417 10.70 17.45 -4.03
CA GLN A 417 11.89 17.14 -3.22
C GLN A 417 11.65 17.36 -1.73
N LEU A 418 10.94 18.43 -1.35
CA LEU A 418 10.42 18.64 0.01
C LEU A 418 9.37 17.58 0.43
N GLY A 419 8.95 16.72 -0.51
CA GLY A 419 7.97 15.65 -0.32
C GLY A 419 6.53 16.07 -0.57
N ALA A 420 6.33 17.21 -1.26
CA ALA A 420 5.05 17.83 -1.58
C ALA A 420 4.04 17.83 -0.42
N PRO A 421 4.42 18.30 0.78
CA PRO A 421 3.57 18.24 1.96
C PRO A 421 2.29 19.06 1.73
N MET A 422 1.14 18.40 1.89
CA MET A 422 -0.19 19.04 1.82
C MET A 422 -0.98 18.75 3.10
N PHE A 423 -1.85 19.68 3.48
CA PHE A 423 -2.94 19.38 4.41
C PHE A 423 -4.15 18.86 3.63
N LEU A 424 -4.86 17.89 4.20
CA LEU A 424 -6.02 17.26 3.57
C LEU A 424 -7.19 17.37 4.56
N VAL A 425 -8.22 18.12 4.21
CA VAL A 425 -9.37 18.38 5.10
C VAL A 425 -10.53 17.48 4.69
N CYS A 426 -11.03 16.69 5.63
CA CYS A 426 -12.20 15.83 5.44
C CYS A 426 -13.42 16.44 6.15
N MET A 427 -14.53 16.57 5.43
CA MET A 427 -15.82 16.96 5.98
C MET A 427 -16.80 15.81 5.78
N LEU A 428 -17.42 15.28 6.85
CA LEU A 428 -18.30 14.11 6.78
C LEU A 428 -19.51 14.30 7.69
N GLY A 429 -20.66 14.68 7.13
CA GLY A 429 -21.74 15.21 7.96
C GLY A 429 -21.20 16.35 8.84
N PRO A 430 -21.62 16.48 10.10
CA PRO A 430 -21.13 17.51 11.01
C PRO A 430 -19.68 17.32 11.52
N LEU A 431 -18.89 16.39 10.97
CA LEU A 431 -17.49 16.17 11.39
C LEU A 431 -16.49 16.90 10.47
N LEU A 432 -15.49 17.56 11.07
CA LEU A 432 -14.29 18.08 10.42
C LEU A 432 -13.05 17.40 11.01
N PHE A 433 -12.11 16.96 10.16
CA PHE A 433 -10.77 16.53 10.59
C PHE A 433 -9.69 16.85 9.55
N VAL A 434 -8.45 16.97 10.01
CA VAL A 434 -7.28 17.27 9.17
C VAL A 434 -6.33 16.08 9.12
N LEU A 435 -5.92 15.70 7.91
CA LEU A 435 -4.84 14.77 7.62
C LEU A 435 -3.65 15.52 7.02
N GLY A 436 -2.50 14.85 6.96
CA GLY A 436 -1.39 15.25 6.10
C GLY A 436 -1.27 14.29 4.91
N GLY A 437 -0.80 14.81 3.78
CA GLY A 437 -0.28 14.04 2.65
C GLY A 437 1.21 14.30 2.48
N PHE A 438 1.99 13.23 2.27
CA PHE A 438 3.43 13.31 2.00
C PHE A 438 3.88 12.29 0.95
N TYR A 439 4.80 12.68 0.07
CA TYR A 439 5.41 11.82 -0.95
C TYR A 439 6.89 11.61 -0.63
N ASP A 440 7.30 10.38 -0.31
CA ASP A 440 8.67 10.10 0.14
C ASP A 440 9.70 10.01 -1.01
N GLY A 441 9.26 10.19 -2.25
CA GLY A 441 10.04 9.97 -3.48
C GLY A 441 9.67 8.68 -4.22
N GLN A 442 8.98 7.75 -3.55
CA GLN A 442 8.52 6.47 -4.09
C GLN A 442 7.05 6.17 -3.77
N SER A 443 6.60 6.49 -2.55
CA SER A 443 5.30 6.14 -1.99
C SER A 443 4.56 7.37 -1.48
N VAL A 444 3.24 7.32 -1.58
CA VAL A 444 2.32 8.27 -0.92
C VAL A 444 2.00 7.78 0.49
N VAL A 445 2.22 8.65 1.48
CA VAL A 445 1.87 8.47 2.89
C VAL A 445 0.77 9.47 3.24
N VAL A 446 -0.27 9.01 3.95
CA VAL A 446 -1.36 9.84 4.46
C VAL A 446 -1.67 9.42 5.89
N GLU A 447 -1.80 10.36 6.82
CA GLU A 447 -2.21 10.04 8.19
C GLU A 447 -3.07 11.17 8.82
N PRO A 448 -4.03 10.84 9.71
CA PRO A 448 -4.73 11.84 10.51
C PRO A 448 -3.78 12.64 11.39
N LEU A 449 -3.93 13.96 11.37
CA LEU A 449 -3.17 14.89 12.21
C LEU A 449 -4.03 15.52 13.33
N SER A 450 -5.37 15.48 13.18
CA SER A 450 -6.31 15.83 14.24
C SER A 450 -7.32 14.71 14.47
N ASP A 451 -7.92 14.69 15.66
CA ASP A 451 -9.16 13.95 15.90
C ASP A 451 -10.34 14.62 15.15
N PRO A 452 -11.44 13.89 14.87
CA PRO A 452 -12.68 14.46 14.35
C PRO A 452 -13.39 15.37 15.37
N LEU A 453 -13.64 16.62 14.96
CA LEU A 453 -14.40 17.59 15.73
C LEU A 453 -15.82 17.75 15.18
N PHE A 454 -16.81 17.80 16.08
CA PHE A 454 -18.19 18.12 15.73
C PHE A 454 -18.39 19.63 15.55
N MET A 455 -18.78 20.03 14.33
CA MET A 455 -19.24 21.37 13.97
C MET A 455 -20.70 21.57 14.41
N LEU A 456 -20.99 21.32 15.69
CA LEU A 456 -22.33 21.43 16.27
C LEU A 456 -22.23 22.26 17.55
N LYS A 457 -22.89 23.42 17.60
CA LYS A 457 -22.90 24.31 18.76
C LYS A 457 -23.14 23.55 20.07
N ASP A 458 -22.28 23.76 21.06
CA ASP A 458 -22.53 23.36 22.45
C ASP A 458 -22.72 24.57 23.38
N THR A 459 -23.30 24.33 24.56
CA THR A 459 -23.58 25.36 25.58
C THR A 459 -22.36 25.76 26.41
N THR A 460 -21.23 25.06 26.28
CA THR A 460 -19.99 25.32 27.02
C THR A 460 -18.94 26.07 26.17
N ASN A 461 -19.28 26.35 24.91
CA ASN A 461 -18.39 26.79 23.84
C ASN A 461 -17.11 25.94 23.73
N SER A 462 -17.18 24.64 24.03
CA SER A 462 -16.01 23.75 24.01
C SER A 462 -15.69 23.31 22.59
N ARG A 463 -16.69 22.83 21.82
CA ARG A 463 -16.53 22.50 20.39
C ARG A 463 -16.13 23.74 19.59
N GLN A 464 -16.80 24.87 19.80
CA GLN A 464 -16.47 26.16 19.18
C GLN A 464 -14.98 26.52 19.39
N ARG A 465 -14.44 26.40 20.61
CA ARG A 465 -13.02 26.69 20.91
C ARG A 465 -12.06 25.66 20.30
N ASN A 466 -12.39 24.36 20.37
CA ASN A 466 -11.56 23.31 19.79
C ASN A 466 -11.47 23.44 18.26
N LEU A 467 -12.60 23.77 17.62
CA LEU A 467 -12.69 24.02 16.18
C LEU A 467 -11.93 25.30 15.78
N ALA A 468 -12.03 26.37 16.57
CA ALA A 468 -11.23 27.58 16.36
C ALA A 468 -9.71 27.29 16.46
N ASN A 469 -9.28 26.49 17.44
CA ASN A 469 -7.86 26.08 17.55
C ASN A 469 -7.39 25.26 16.34
N LEU A 470 -8.22 24.33 15.87
CA LEU A 470 -7.90 23.50 14.69
C LEU A 470 -7.79 24.34 13.41
N LEU A 471 -8.72 25.28 13.20
CA LEU A 471 -8.70 26.20 12.06
C LEU A 471 -7.51 27.17 12.12
N ASP A 472 -7.23 27.76 13.29
CA ASP A 472 -6.10 28.66 13.49
C ASP A 472 -4.75 27.95 13.30
N ALA A 473 -4.58 26.75 13.86
CA ALA A 473 -3.40 25.91 13.64
C ALA A 473 -3.21 25.54 12.16
N LEU A 474 -4.29 25.25 11.43
CA LEU A 474 -4.26 25.00 9.99
C LEU A 474 -3.84 26.26 9.22
N CYS A 475 -4.44 27.42 9.51
CA CYS A 475 -4.11 28.71 8.88
C CYS A 475 -2.64 29.10 9.10
N LYS A 476 -2.15 28.98 10.33
CA LYS A 476 -0.74 29.20 10.70
C LYS A 476 0.19 28.23 9.96
N SER A 477 -0.19 26.97 9.83
CA SER A 477 0.63 25.93 9.18
C SER A 477 0.68 26.08 7.66
N MET A 478 -0.45 26.40 7.01
CA MET A 478 -0.47 26.72 5.57
C MET A 478 0.34 27.99 5.28
N SER A 479 0.31 28.99 6.18
CA SER A 479 1.13 30.21 6.06
C SER A 479 2.63 29.95 6.25
N GLN A 480 3.00 29.08 7.20
CA GLN A 480 4.39 28.62 7.37
C GLN A 480 4.88 27.82 6.15
N LEU A 481 4.05 26.93 5.59
CA LEU A 481 4.37 26.20 4.35
C LEU A 481 4.58 27.16 3.16
N ARG A 482 3.67 28.12 2.95
CA ARG A 482 3.84 29.19 1.95
C ARG A 482 5.16 29.95 2.13
N ASN A 483 5.60 30.21 3.36
CA ASN A 483 6.88 30.85 3.64
C ASN A 483 8.09 29.95 3.33
N LEU A 484 8.04 28.65 3.65
CA LEU A 484 9.09 27.70 3.26
C LEU A 484 9.25 27.63 1.73
N LEU A 485 8.16 27.59 0.98
CA LEU A 485 8.17 27.59 -0.49
C LEU A 485 8.73 28.89 -1.10
N ARG A 486 8.62 30.03 -0.41
CA ARG A 486 9.20 31.32 -0.83
C ARG A 486 10.71 31.40 -0.61
N GLN A 487 11.27 30.67 0.36
CA GLN A 487 12.66 30.85 0.81
C GLN A 487 13.73 30.25 -0.11
N MET A 488 13.34 29.57 -1.20
CA MET A 488 14.22 29.05 -2.27
C MET A 488 15.42 28.17 -1.82
N VAL A 489 15.39 27.66 -0.59
CA VAL A 489 16.41 26.74 -0.06
C VAL A 489 16.52 25.52 -0.98
N SER A 490 17.74 25.18 -1.39
CA SER A 490 18.00 23.95 -2.15
C SER A 490 17.73 22.74 -1.24
N PRO A 491 16.71 21.91 -1.52
CA PRO A 491 16.31 20.84 -0.61
C PRO A 491 17.35 19.71 -0.61
N THR A 492 17.69 19.22 0.57
CA THR A 492 18.49 18.00 0.72
C THR A 492 17.76 16.82 0.10
N ILE A 493 18.47 15.98 -0.65
CA ILE A 493 17.90 14.75 -1.23
C ILE A 493 17.84 13.70 -0.13
N TYR A 494 16.63 13.25 0.21
CA TYR A 494 16.39 12.19 1.18
C TYR A 494 16.00 10.89 0.47
N PRO A 495 16.56 9.73 0.86
CA PRO A 495 16.09 8.43 0.37
C PRO A 495 14.63 8.17 0.76
N ALA A 496 13.92 7.40 -0.08
CA ALA A 496 12.57 6.95 0.21
C ALA A 496 12.51 6.17 1.55
N SER A 497 11.38 6.31 2.25
CA SER A 497 11.10 5.69 3.54
C SER A 497 12.16 5.97 4.63
N THR A 498 12.83 7.14 4.58
CA THR A 498 13.71 7.64 5.65
C THR A 498 13.17 8.91 6.32
N PRO A 499 13.43 9.13 7.62
CA PRO A 499 13.10 10.37 8.32
C PRO A 499 13.88 11.56 7.77
N ARG A 500 13.31 12.77 7.87
CA ARG A 500 13.89 13.99 7.28
C ARG A 500 14.17 15.14 8.25
N ILE A 501 13.59 15.12 9.46
CA ILE A 501 13.75 16.22 10.45
C ILE A 501 14.96 16.10 11.39
N TYR A 502 15.79 15.07 11.23
CA TYR A 502 16.92 14.73 12.10
C TYR A 502 18.26 14.83 11.34
N GLY A 503 18.62 16.02 10.87
CA GLY A 503 19.91 16.27 10.17
C GLY A 503 21.15 16.30 11.10
N SER A 504 20.95 16.28 12.41
CA SER A 504 22.00 16.23 13.44
C SER A 504 21.50 15.56 14.72
N CYS A 505 22.42 15.18 15.60
CA CYS A 505 22.17 14.57 16.90
C CYS A 505 23.14 15.11 17.97
N VAL A 506 22.68 15.17 19.22
CA VAL A 506 23.50 15.49 20.40
C VAL A 506 24.24 14.23 20.83
N LEU A 507 25.53 14.35 21.13
CA LEU A 507 26.43 13.23 21.43
C LEU A 507 26.57 13.00 22.94
N TYR A 508 26.72 11.73 23.35
CA TYR A 508 26.89 11.34 24.75
C TYR A 508 28.35 11.15 25.17
N ALA A 509 29.27 11.02 24.22
CA ALA A 509 30.68 10.70 24.45
C ALA A 509 31.59 11.80 23.89
N THR A 510 31.89 12.80 24.73
CA THR A 510 32.69 13.97 24.33
C THR A 510 34.17 13.80 24.73
N LEU A 511 34.89 12.95 24.00
CA LEU A 511 36.32 13.26 23.79
C LEU A 511 36.40 14.53 22.93
N GLU A 512 37.40 15.37 23.17
CA GLU A 512 37.60 16.68 22.50
C GLU A 512 36.43 17.69 22.59
N GLY A 513 35.40 17.47 23.42
CA GLY A 513 34.34 18.45 23.70
C GLY A 513 33.28 18.63 22.60
N VAL A 514 33.28 17.79 21.55
CA VAL A 514 32.29 17.84 20.47
C VAL A 514 30.91 17.38 20.96
N THR A 515 29.92 18.27 21.00
CA THR A 515 28.57 17.97 21.50
C THR A 515 27.54 17.59 20.43
N GLU A 516 27.81 17.84 19.15
CA GLU A 516 26.86 17.59 18.04
C GLU A 516 27.55 16.88 16.86
N GLY A 517 26.83 15.97 16.21
CA GLY A 517 27.26 15.32 14.97
C GLY A 517 26.17 15.36 13.90
N SER A 518 26.56 15.51 12.63
CA SER A 518 25.61 15.55 11.51
C SER A 518 25.20 14.14 11.09
N LEU A 519 23.90 13.93 10.88
CA LEU A 519 23.30 12.63 10.61
C LEU A 519 22.72 12.60 9.18
N THR A 520 23.09 11.59 8.40
CA THR A 520 22.59 11.39 7.03
C THR A 520 22.04 9.98 6.87
N PHE A 521 20.71 9.86 6.73
CA PHE A 521 20.04 8.58 6.51
C PHE A 521 20.33 8.01 5.11
N GLN A 522 20.50 6.69 5.03
CA GLN A 522 20.74 5.98 3.77
C GLN A 522 19.53 5.14 3.34
N ARG A 523 18.94 4.38 4.27
CA ARG A 523 17.81 3.46 4.01
C ARG A 523 17.14 3.00 5.29
N GLN A 524 15.87 2.63 5.19
CA GLN A 524 15.16 1.84 6.21
C GLN A 524 15.72 0.41 6.29
N LEU A 525 15.69 -0.17 7.49
CA LEU A 525 16.03 -1.56 7.74
C LEU A 525 14.75 -2.35 8.06
N SER A 526 14.40 -3.28 7.17
CA SER A 526 13.28 -4.20 7.38
C SER A 526 13.70 -5.38 8.27
N PHE A 527 13.56 -5.22 9.58
CA PHE A 527 13.55 -6.34 10.51
C PHE A 527 12.13 -6.92 10.61
N GLU A 528 12.03 -8.20 10.97
CA GLU A 528 10.75 -8.80 11.34
C GLU A 528 10.18 -8.06 12.57
N HIS A 529 8.86 -7.83 12.59
CA HIS A 529 8.13 -7.02 13.57
C HIS A 529 8.48 -5.50 13.64
N HIS A 530 9.70 -5.05 13.33
CA HIS A 530 10.15 -3.65 13.54
C HIS A 530 10.37 -2.82 12.26
N LYS A 531 9.66 -3.14 11.17
CA LYS A 531 9.88 -2.63 9.79
C LYS A 531 9.96 -1.11 9.59
N HIS A 532 9.51 -0.29 10.54
CA HIS A 532 9.42 1.17 10.41
C HIS A 532 10.25 1.96 11.44
N SER A 533 10.99 1.30 12.34
CA SER A 533 11.69 1.98 13.45
C SER A 533 13.21 2.05 13.30
N PHE A 534 13.81 1.26 12.41
CA PHE A 534 15.27 1.15 12.27
C PHE A 534 15.77 1.62 10.90
N PHE A 535 16.92 2.30 10.88
CA PHE A 535 17.52 2.88 9.68
C PHE A 535 19.04 2.77 9.71
N ALA A 536 19.65 2.54 8.54
CA ALA A 536 21.08 2.75 8.36
C ALA A 536 21.33 4.22 8.01
N ALA A 537 22.31 4.82 8.66
CA ALA A 537 22.73 6.20 8.45
C ALA A 537 24.24 6.34 8.59
N THR A 538 24.78 7.50 8.24
CA THR A 538 26.14 7.91 8.60
C THR A 538 26.11 9.06 9.58
N LEU A 539 26.94 8.95 10.63
CA LEU A 539 27.27 10.02 11.56
C LEU A 539 28.58 10.66 11.10
N SER A 540 28.54 11.97 10.83
CA SER A 540 29.71 12.78 10.49
C SER A 540 30.05 13.65 11.71
N LEU A 541 31.20 13.37 12.32
CA LEU A 541 31.78 14.19 13.38
C LEU A 541 32.74 15.21 12.77
N PRO A 542 32.98 16.37 13.42
CA PRO A 542 34.11 17.23 13.09
C PRO A 542 35.42 16.45 13.05
N GLU A 543 36.28 16.74 12.08
CA GLU A 543 37.67 16.26 11.94
C GLU A 543 37.86 14.72 11.84
N ARG A 544 36.79 13.92 11.89
CA ARG A 544 36.85 12.44 11.81
C ARG A 544 36.12 11.90 10.57
N SER A 545 36.46 10.67 10.18
CA SER A 545 35.79 9.94 9.11
C SER A 545 34.32 9.64 9.44
N LYS A 546 33.47 9.50 8.42
CA LYS A 546 32.04 9.15 8.59
C LYS A 546 31.88 7.75 9.19
N ILE A 547 31.20 7.67 10.33
CA ILE A 547 30.89 6.42 11.04
C ILE A 547 29.57 5.86 10.49
N GLN A 548 29.51 4.55 10.23
CA GLN A 548 28.24 3.89 9.90
C GLN A 548 27.46 3.62 11.20
N VAL A 549 26.22 4.08 11.26
CA VAL A 549 25.39 4.05 12.47
C VAL A 549 24.01 3.47 12.20
N LEU A 550 23.47 2.80 13.22
CA LEU A 550 22.09 2.36 13.30
C LEU A 550 21.30 3.48 14.00
N VAL A 551 20.15 3.84 13.45
CA VAL A 551 19.23 4.80 14.08
C VAL A 551 17.93 4.08 14.44
N LYS A 552 17.51 4.19 15.70
CA LYS A 552 16.20 3.70 16.17
C LYS A 552 15.29 4.88 16.51
N LEU A 553 14.09 4.93 15.94
CA LEU A 553 13.03 5.85 16.35
C LEU A 553 12.20 5.21 17.48
N VAL A 554 12.05 5.93 18.60
CA VAL A 554 11.30 5.48 19.79
C VAL A 554 10.36 6.59 20.25
N ASN A 555 9.09 6.26 20.50
CA ASN A 555 8.07 7.19 21.03
C ASN A 555 8.06 7.25 22.56
N GLU A 556 8.26 6.08 23.19
CA GLU A 556 8.24 5.87 24.64
C GLU A 556 9.62 6.18 25.28
N PRO A 557 9.72 6.29 26.62
CA PRO A 557 11.02 6.33 27.30
C PRO A 557 11.87 5.09 26.98
N TYR A 558 12.95 5.29 26.23
CA TYR A 558 13.99 4.30 25.96
C TYR A 558 14.93 4.17 27.17
N GLY A 559 15.45 2.97 27.43
CA GLY A 559 16.39 2.69 28.51
C GLY A 559 17.82 3.19 28.26
N GLU A 560 17.96 4.48 27.94
CA GLU A 560 19.20 5.17 27.59
C GLU A 560 20.32 4.94 28.62
N ASP A 561 20.03 5.10 29.92
CA ASP A 561 21.01 4.93 30.98
C ASP A 561 21.50 3.47 31.09
N VAL A 562 20.60 2.50 30.90
CA VAL A 562 20.95 1.06 30.94
C VAL A 562 21.78 0.68 29.70
N HIS A 563 21.42 1.20 28.53
CA HIS A 563 22.21 1.00 27.30
C HIS A 563 23.62 1.60 27.48
N ARG A 564 23.74 2.83 28.00
CA ARG A 564 25.03 3.48 28.24
C ARG A 564 25.87 2.75 29.30
N LEU A 565 25.25 2.23 30.37
CA LEU A 565 25.92 1.41 31.38
C LEU A 565 26.49 0.13 30.78
N LEU A 566 25.71 -0.63 30.00
CA LEU A 566 26.21 -1.87 29.40
C LEU A 566 27.25 -1.58 28.30
N ALA A 567 27.11 -0.48 27.55
CA ALA A 567 28.09 -0.07 26.56
C ALA A 567 29.43 0.33 27.20
N SER A 568 29.44 0.98 28.38
CA SER A 568 30.68 1.31 29.10
C SER A 568 31.38 0.11 29.76
N HIS A 569 30.81 -1.10 29.63
CA HIS A 569 31.39 -2.38 30.07
C HIS A 569 31.60 -3.34 28.88
N ASP A 570 31.59 -2.81 27.64
CA ASP A 570 31.66 -3.57 26.39
C ASP A 570 30.63 -4.71 26.26
N LEU A 571 29.48 -4.59 26.92
CA LEU A 571 28.35 -5.54 26.90
C LEU A 571 27.19 -5.06 26.02
N ALA A 572 27.33 -3.93 25.31
CA ALA A 572 26.33 -3.41 24.38
C ALA A 572 26.99 -2.63 23.22
N PRO A 573 26.29 -2.44 22.08
CA PRO A 573 26.75 -1.56 21.01
C PRO A 573 26.87 -0.12 21.51
N THR A 574 27.87 0.64 21.04
CA THR A 574 28.08 2.04 21.46
C THR A 574 26.84 2.90 21.19
N LEU A 575 26.29 3.58 22.20
CA LEU A 575 25.27 4.61 22.01
C LEU A 575 25.94 5.98 21.83
N TYR A 576 26.05 6.46 20.60
CA TYR A 576 26.75 7.70 20.28
C TYR A 576 25.99 8.95 20.72
N GLY A 577 24.66 8.94 20.63
CA GLY A 577 23.85 10.14 20.84
C GLY A 577 22.36 9.95 20.56
N CYS A 578 21.60 11.06 20.57
CA CYS A 578 20.24 11.08 20.04
C CYS A 578 19.85 12.43 19.41
N ALA A 579 18.80 12.43 18.61
CA ALA A 579 18.14 13.63 18.11
C ALA A 579 16.70 13.70 18.65
N ARG A 580 16.45 14.68 19.51
CA ARG A 580 15.13 14.96 20.11
C ARG A 580 14.42 16.06 19.32
N ARG A 581 13.12 15.82 19.03
CA ARG A 581 12.23 16.73 18.31
C ARG A 581 10.83 16.59 18.91
N GLU A 582 10.40 17.59 19.67
CA GLU A 582 9.11 17.57 20.38
C GLU A 582 7.94 17.28 19.44
N GLY A 583 6.99 16.43 19.82
CA GLY A 583 5.90 15.99 18.95
C GLY A 583 6.29 14.98 17.86
N ALA A 584 7.51 14.43 17.91
CA ALA A 584 7.97 13.32 17.10
C ALA A 584 8.81 12.32 17.95
N PRO A 585 8.99 11.06 17.52
CA PRO A 585 9.87 10.11 18.20
C PRO A 585 11.29 10.64 18.42
N THR A 586 11.97 10.16 19.46
CA THR A 586 13.41 10.40 19.61
C THR A 586 14.18 9.45 18.69
N ALA A 587 15.16 9.98 17.96
CA ALA A 587 16.06 9.19 17.13
C ALA A 587 17.35 8.86 17.90
N TYR A 588 17.47 7.64 18.40
CA TYR A 588 18.67 7.14 19.09
C TYR A 588 19.69 6.66 18.08
N VAL A 589 20.94 7.15 18.18
CA VAL A 589 22.02 6.90 17.23
C VAL A 589 23.07 5.99 17.89
N MET A 590 23.19 4.77 17.38
CA MET A 590 24.01 3.70 17.96
C MET A 590 24.89 3.01 16.92
N GLU A 591 25.84 2.23 17.39
CA GLU A 591 26.76 1.42 16.58
C GLU A 591 26.01 0.43 15.67
N HIS A 592 26.39 0.42 14.38
CA HIS A 592 25.88 -0.56 13.42
C HIS A 592 26.77 -1.80 13.43
N LEU A 593 26.40 -2.78 14.26
CA LEU A 593 27.13 -4.04 14.41
C LEU A 593 27.36 -4.76 13.06
N SER A 594 28.54 -5.33 12.90
CA SER A 594 28.97 -6.10 11.73
C SER A 594 28.20 -7.43 11.58
N PRO A 595 28.17 -8.05 10.38
CA PRO A 595 27.55 -9.36 10.16
C PRO A 595 28.11 -10.51 11.00
N SER A 596 29.28 -10.33 11.62
CA SER A 596 29.90 -11.22 12.61
C SER A 596 29.20 -11.23 13.98
N TRP A 597 28.10 -10.48 14.16
CA TRP A 597 27.25 -10.54 15.35
C TRP A 597 25.97 -11.33 15.06
N VAL A 598 25.75 -12.41 15.81
CA VAL A 598 24.61 -13.33 15.64
C VAL A 598 23.82 -13.43 16.95
N THR A 599 22.50 -13.28 16.91
CA THR A 599 21.63 -13.46 18.10
C THR A 599 21.77 -14.88 18.68
N LEU A 600 21.82 -15.04 20.00
CA LEU A 600 21.93 -16.35 20.65
C LEU A 600 20.83 -17.33 20.21
N PHE A 601 19.62 -16.86 19.92
CA PHE A 601 18.52 -17.66 19.37
C PHE A 601 18.83 -18.27 17.98
N LYS A 602 19.48 -17.52 17.09
CA LYS A 602 19.97 -18.06 15.81
C LYS A 602 21.14 -19.02 16.04
N PHE A 603 22.06 -18.65 16.93
CA PHE A 603 23.24 -19.47 17.22
C PHE A 603 22.90 -20.81 17.90
N SER A 604 21.81 -20.92 18.66
CA SER A 604 21.40 -22.18 19.32
C SER A 604 21.09 -23.33 18.36
N HIS A 605 20.95 -23.04 17.06
CA HIS A 605 20.71 -24.02 16.00
C HIS A 605 22.01 -24.47 15.31
N HIS A 606 23.18 -24.06 15.81
CA HIS A 606 24.49 -24.46 15.31
C HIS A 606 25.04 -25.64 16.12
N GLU A 607 25.60 -26.64 15.42
CA GLU A 607 26.23 -27.86 15.97
C GLU A 607 27.21 -27.65 17.15
N ILE A 608 27.84 -26.46 17.27
CA ILE A 608 28.82 -26.15 18.31
C ILE A 608 28.23 -25.31 19.47
N ALA A 609 26.92 -25.05 19.52
CA ALA A 609 26.34 -24.19 20.55
C ALA A 609 26.38 -24.80 21.96
N GLY A 610 26.29 -26.13 22.08
CA GLY A 610 26.38 -26.82 23.37
C GLY A 610 27.75 -26.69 24.05
N SER A 611 28.85 -26.76 23.28
CA SER A 611 30.21 -26.66 23.82
C SER A 611 30.60 -25.24 24.27
N LEU A 612 29.82 -24.22 23.88
CA LEU A 612 30.00 -22.84 24.33
C LEU A 612 29.23 -22.51 25.63
N GLY A 613 28.43 -23.45 26.16
CA GLY A 613 27.51 -23.20 27.28
C GLY A 613 28.12 -22.47 28.48
N GLU A 614 29.30 -22.89 28.93
CA GLU A 614 30.00 -22.26 30.06
C GLU A 614 30.56 -20.86 29.77
N ALA A 615 30.94 -20.60 28.51
CA ALA A 615 31.49 -19.30 28.10
C ALA A 615 30.36 -18.26 27.98
N VAL A 616 29.21 -18.64 27.39
CA VAL A 616 28.01 -17.79 27.37
C VAL A 616 27.47 -17.58 28.78
N ARG A 617 27.37 -18.64 29.60
CA ARG A 617 26.82 -18.51 30.97
C ARG A 617 27.63 -17.53 31.82
N ARG A 618 28.96 -17.58 31.76
CA ARG A 618 29.83 -16.61 32.44
C ARG A 618 29.54 -15.16 32.02
N SER A 619 29.31 -14.91 30.73
CA SER A 619 28.94 -13.57 30.25
C SER A 619 27.54 -13.15 30.72
N LEU A 620 26.59 -14.08 30.77
CA LEU A 620 25.23 -13.82 31.26
C LEU A 620 25.20 -13.55 32.77
N ASP A 621 25.90 -14.32 33.60
CA ASP A 621 25.95 -14.07 35.05
C ASP A 621 26.73 -12.78 35.38
N HIS A 622 27.73 -12.41 34.59
CA HIS A 622 28.39 -11.10 34.70
C HIS A 622 27.43 -9.95 34.35
N LEU A 623 26.70 -10.05 33.22
CA LEU A 623 25.67 -9.11 32.81
C LEU A 623 24.58 -8.94 33.87
N LEU A 624 24.03 -10.06 34.37
CA LEU A 624 22.99 -10.05 35.40
C LEU A 624 23.50 -9.38 36.69
N LYS A 625 24.73 -9.71 37.12
CA LYS A 625 25.34 -9.07 38.28
C LYS A 625 25.56 -7.56 38.06
N LEU A 626 25.96 -7.13 36.87
CA LEU A 626 26.14 -5.70 36.56
C LEU A 626 24.81 -4.93 36.64
N LEU A 627 23.71 -5.52 36.18
CA LEU A 627 22.37 -4.95 36.31
C LEU A 627 21.92 -4.88 37.78
N GLU A 628 22.07 -5.98 38.52
CA GLU A 628 21.77 -6.09 39.95
C GLU A 628 22.55 -5.06 40.80
N ASP A 629 23.88 -4.99 40.62
CA ASP A 629 24.77 -4.07 41.36
C ASP A 629 24.46 -2.59 41.09
N ASN A 630 23.90 -2.25 39.93
CA ASN A 630 23.50 -0.87 39.57
C ASN A 630 22.01 -0.58 39.80
N SER A 631 21.24 -1.52 40.35
CA SER A 631 19.78 -1.38 40.58
C SER A 631 18.99 -1.02 39.30
N VAL A 632 19.40 -1.56 38.16
CA VAL A 632 18.73 -1.40 36.86
C VAL A 632 18.28 -2.75 36.31
N VAL A 633 17.37 -2.72 35.35
CA VAL A 633 16.81 -3.87 34.67
C VAL A 633 16.75 -3.61 33.17
N HIS A 634 16.92 -4.66 32.38
CA HIS A 634 16.60 -4.67 30.96
C HIS A 634 15.14 -5.09 30.72
N GLY A 635 14.61 -6.01 31.53
CA GLY A 635 13.24 -6.50 31.44
C GLY A 635 12.94 -7.48 30.31
N ASP A 636 13.84 -7.63 29.33
CA ASP A 636 13.62 -8.48 28.15
C ASP A 636 14.90 -9.18 27.67
N LEU A 637 15.71 -9.70 28.59
CA LEU A 637 16.86 -10.58 28.29
C LEU A 637 16.43 -11.95 27.74
N ARG A 638 15.83 -11.94 26.54
CA ARG A 638 15.56 -13.10 25.69
C ARG A 638 16.78 -13.40 24.82
N SER A 639 16.96 -14.65 24.39
CA SER A 639 18.06 -15.05 23.49
C SER A 639 18.04 -14.38 22.09
N ASN A 640 16.97 -13.67 21.72
CA ASN A 640 16.96 -12.79 20.54
C ASN A 640 17.60 -11.42 20.80
N ASN A 641 17.58 -10.94 22.05
CA ASN A 641 18.04 -9.62 22.46
C ASN A 641 19.50 -9.63 22.96
N ILE A 642 20.17 -10.77 22.82
CA ILE A 642 21.57 -10.98 23.19
C ILE A 642 22.28 -11.51 21.95
N MET A 643 23.26 -10.77 21.47
CA MET A 643 24.12 -11.12 20.34
C MET A 643 25.44 -11.70 20.82
N LEU A 644 26.00 -12.61 20.04
CA LEU A 644 27.29 -13.26 20.21
C LEU A 644 28.17 -12.89 19.02
N GLN A 645 29.43 -12.52 19.27
CA GLN A 645 30.40 -12.30 18.21
C GLN A 645 30.99 -13.63 17.74
N VAL A 646 31.10 -13.80 16.42
CA VAL A 646 31.80 -14.93 15.77
C VAL A 646 32.95 -14.44 14.89
N ASP A 647 33.92 -15.32 14.64
CA ASP A 647 35.02 -15.11 13.69
C ASP A 647 34.60 -15.41 12.24
N ASP A 648 35.54 -15.28 11.30
CA ASP A 648 35.33 -15.55 9.87
C ASP A 648 35.04 -17.04 9.55
N GLN A 649 35.21 -17.94 10.52
CA GLN A 649 34.84 -19.36 10.43
C GLN A 649 33.48 -19.65 11.09
N GLY A 650 32.77 -18.62 11.57
CA GLY A 650 31.51 -18.75 12.31
C GLY A 650 31.69 -19.22 13.76
N LYS A 651 32.93 -19.30 14.27
CA LYS A 651 33.22 -19.75 15.64
C LYS A 651 33.08 -18.61 16.64
N PRO A 652 32.50 -18.85 17.82
CA PRO A 652 32.37 -17.85 18.88
C PRO A 652 33.70 -17.22 19.31
N VAL A 653 33.71 -15.89 19.44
CA VAL A 653 34.83 -15.17 20.05
C VAL A 653 34.77 -15.34 21.57
N VAL A 654 35.77 -16.04 22.13
CA VAL A 654 35.94 -16.22 23.56
C VAL A 654 37.10 -15.35 24.05
N LEU A 655 36.86 -14.59 25.12
CA LEU A 655 37.81 -13.66 25.73
C LEU A 655 38.81 -14.38 26.64
N LEU A 656 39.88 -13.71 27.05
CA LEU A 656 40.96 -14.28 27.88
C LEU A 656 40.50 -14.77 29.27
N ASN A 657 39.39 -14.27 29.79
CA ASN A 657 38.73 -14.77 31.02
C ASN A 657 37.84 -16.00 30.77
N GLY A 658 37.80 -16.50 29.53
CA GLY A 658 36.95 -17.60 29.07
C GLY A 658 35.47 -17.26 28.94
N SER A 659 35.07 -16.00 29.04
CA SER A 659 33.69 -15.56 28.75
C SER A 659 33.49 -15.32 27.26
N ALA A 660 32.29 -15.56 26.75
CA ALA A 660 31.95 -15.30 25.35
C ALA A 660 31.72 -13.80 25.11
N LYS A 661 32.20 -13.26 23.99
CA LYS A 661 31.99 -11.85 23.64
C LYS A 661 30.54 -11.62 23.18
N ILE A 662 29.73 -11.02 24.05
CA ILE A 662 28.32 -10.72 23.81
C ILE A 662 28.04 -9.22 23.72
N ASN A 663 26.91 -8.87 23.09
CA ASN A 663 26.32 -7.53 23.08
C ASN A 663 24.81 -7.63 23.30
N VAL A 664 24.29 -6.87 24.25
CA VAL A 664 22.86 -6.79 24.59
C VAL A 664 22.19 -5.66 23.79
N ILE A 665 20.98 -5.90 23.29
CA ILE A 665 20.24 -5.01 22.40
C ILE A 665 18.75 -4.91 22.80
N ASP A 666 18.07 -3.87 22.30
CA ASP A 666 16.62 -3.63 22.41
C ASP A 666 16.11 -3.16 23.79
N TYR A 667 16.68 -2.05 24.27
CA TYR A 667 16.42 -1.40 25.57
C TYR A 667 15.02 -0.72 25.73
N ASP A 668 13.99 -1.19 25.04
CA ASP A 668 12.67 -0.52 25.04
C ASP A 668 11.89 -0.69 26.36
N TRP A 669 12.25 -1.66 27.20
CA TRP A 669 11.61 -1.91 28.50
C TRP A 669 12.57 -1.63 29.68
N SER A 670 13.78 -1.15 29.40
CA SER A 670 14.89 -1.08 30.35
C SER A 670 14.86 0.22 31.18
N GLY A 671 15.28 0.15 32.44
CA GLY A 671 15.32 1.31 33.33
C GLY A 671 15.72 0.96 34.76
N THR A 672 15.39 1.80 35.74
CA THR A 672 15.60 1.50 37.16
C THR A 672 14.72 0.34 37.62
N ALA A 673 15.28 -0.60 38.37
CA ALA A 673 14.52 -1.67 39.03
C ALA A 673 13.43 -1.09 39.94
N GLY A 674 12.27 -1.74 40.03
CA GLY A 674 11.14 -1.26 40.84
C GLY A 674 10.44 -0.01 40.27
N ARG A 675 10.86 0.50 39.11
CA ARG A 675 10.25 1.65 38.42
C ARG A 675 9.94 1.40 36.95
N ALA A 676 10.84 0.73 36.23
CA ALA A 676 10.61 0.26 34.88
C ALA A 676 9.36 -0.65 34.85
N ARG A 677 8.63 -0.64 33.72
CA ARG A 677 7.38 -1.39 33.55
C ARG A 677 7.41 -2.19 32.27
N TYR A 678 6.84 -3.38 32.34
CA TYR A 678 6.52 -4.16 31.16
C TYR A 678 5.47 -3.44 30.30
N PRO A 679 5.48 -3.61 28.97
CA PRO A 679 4.39 -3.12 28.13
C PRO A 679 3.06 -3.76 28.56
N ALA A 680 1.99 -2.98 28.49
CA ALA A 680 0.63 -3.47 28.77
C ALA A 680 0.16 -4.53 27.76
N LEU A 681 0.72 -4.52 26.54
CA LEU A 681 0.50 -5.52 25.50
C LEU A 681 1.82 -6.23 25.19
N ARG A 682 1.90 -7.51 25.54
CA ARG A 682 2.97 -8.44 25.09
C ARG A 682 2.48 -9.27 23.91
N ASN A 683 3.40 -9.81 23.10
CA ASN A 683 3.02 -10.68 21.98
C ASN A 683 2.55 -12.07 22.47
N PRO A 684 1.27 -12.45 22.32
CA PRO A 684 0.75 -13.73 22.82
C PRO A 684 1.18 -14.95 21.98
N THR A 685 1.85 -14.76 20.83
CA THR A 685 2.35 -15.88 20.04
C THR A 685 3.64 -16.49 20.60
N ILE A 686 4.34 -15.79 21.51
CA ILE A 686 5.59 -16.25 22.14
C ILE A 686 5.26 -17.21 23.30
N LYS A 687 4.74 -18.40 22.95
CA LYS A 687 4.36 -19.45 23.91
C LYS A 687 5.53 -19.99 24.74
N ASP A 688 6.74 -19.88 24.20
CA ASP A 688 7.96 -20.40 24.81
C ASP A 688 8.54 -19.52 25.93
N ILE A 689 8.03 -18.32 26.20
CA ILE A 689 8.65 -17.39 27.16
C ILE A 689 7.60 -16.89 28.14
N THR A 690 7.83 -17.20 29.43
CA THR A 690 7.06 -16.66 30.55
C THR A 690 7.86 -15.52 31.17
N TRP A 691 7.45 -14.28 30.95
CA TRP A 691 8.04 -13.13 31.64
C TRP A 691 7.66 -13.16 33.13
N PRO A 692 8.58 -12.90 34.08
CA PRO A 692 8.32 -13.16 35.51
C PRO A 692 7.25 -12.31 36.20
N GLY A 693 6.87 -11.17 35.64
CA GLY A 693 5.80 -10.31 36.17
C GLY A 693 4.66 -10.08 35.16
N GLU A 694 3.60 -9.39 35.58
CA GLU A 694 2.40 -9.14 34.75
C GLU A 694 2.60 -8.07 33.66
N PRO A 695 1.82 -8.09 32.56
CA PRO A 695 1.78 -7.00 31.58
C PRO A 695 1.39 -5.66 32.22
N GLY A 696 2.11 -4.57 31.91
CA GLY A 696 1.96 -3.28 32.60
C GLY A 696 2.52 -3.24 34.03
N GLY A 697 2.89 -4.40 34.58
CA GLY A 697 3.50 -4.57 35.91
C GLY A 697 4.91 -3.99 35.98
N ILE A 698 5.39 -3.82 37.21
CA ILE A 698 6.75 -3.35 37.49
C ILE A 698 7.76 -4.46 37.16
N ILE A 699 8.97 -4.05 36.77
CA ILE A 699 10.11 -4.93 36.53
C ILE A 699 11.02 -4.87 37.76
N GLU A 700 11.01 -5.94 38.55
CA GLU A 700 11.87 -6.08 39.74
C GLU A 700 13.26 -6.58 39.36
N SER A 701 14.27 -6.32 40.19
CA SER A 701 15.68 -6.64 39.90
C SER A 701 15.93 -8.13 39.60
N GLU A 702 15.21 -9.03 40.26
CA GLU A 702 15.28 -10.48 40.04
C GLU A 702 14.65 -10.96 38.71
N HIS A 703 13.87 -10.12 38.01
CA HIS A 703 13.14 -10.55 36.80
C HIS A 703 14.07 -10.90 35.64
N ASP A 704 15.17 -10.17 35.43
CA ASP A 704 16.08 -10.48 34.31
C ASP A 704 16.77 -11.84 34.52
N ARG A 705 17.15 -12.18 35.75
CA ARG A 705 17.72 -13.49 36.10
C ARG A 705 16.72 -14.61 35.88
N LYS A 706 15.50 -14.46 36.43
CA LYS A 706 14.38 -15.41 36.22
C LYS A 706 14.05 -15.61 34.74
N LEU A 707 14.11 -14.54 33.93
CA LEU A 707 13.86 -14.61 32.49
C LEU A 707 14.97 -15.39 31.76
N VAL A 708 16.24 -15.11 32.03
CA VAL A 708 17.39 -15.85 31.46
C VAL A 708 17.31 -17.33 31.79
N ASP A 709 17.11 -17.69 33.06
CA ASP A 709 17.08 -19.07 33.51
C ASP A 709 15.91 -19.86 32.88
N SER A 710 14.78 -19.19 32.58
CA SER A 710 13.59 -19.82 31.95
C SER A 710 13.84 -20.36 30.53
N TRP A 711 14.78 -19.81 29.77
CA TRP A 711 15.12 -20.26 28.41
C TRP A 711 16.50 -20.95 28.32
N TRP A 712 17.39 -20.72 29.29
CA TRP A 712 18.75 -21.28 29.31
C TRP A 712 18.81 -22.80 29.07
N HIS A 713 17.99 -23.57 29.80
CA HIS A 713 17.94 -25.04 29.67
C HIS A 713 17.36 -25.55 28.34
N ARG A 714 16.77 -24.70 27.50
CA ARG A 714 16.38 -25.06 26.12
C ARG A 714 17.49 -24.67 25.14
N TRP A 715 18.10 -23.50 25.31
CA TRP A 715 19.22 -23.03 24.50
C TRP A 715 20.36 -24.07 24.44
N LEU A 716 20.78 -24.61 25.58
CA LEU A 716 21.80 -25.67 25.66
C LEU A 716 21.41 -26.94 24.89
N ARG A 717 20.13 -27.36 24.97
CA ARG A 717 19.65 -28.61 24.35
C ARG A 717 19.55 -28.52 22.83
N HIS A 718 19.28 -27.34 22.26
CA HIS A 718 19.27 -27.18 20.79
C HIS A 718 20.67 -27.32 20.18
N GLY A 719 21.72 -26.95 20.91
CA GLY A 719 23.13 -27.13 20.51
C GLY A 719 23.75 -28.48 20.86
N SER A 720 22.93 -29.53 21.08
CA SER A 720 23.37 -30.86 21.56
C SER A 720 22.83 -32.03 20.72
N ASN A 721 22.37 -31.77 19.49
CA ASN A 721 21.87 -32.75 18.50
C ASN A 721 22.80 -32.81 17.29
#